data_AF-A0AB73ILN3-F1
#
_entry.id   AF-A0AB73ILN3-F1
#
_cell.length_a   1.000
_cell.length_b   1.000
_cell.length_c   1.000
_cell.angle_alpha   90.00
_cell.angle_beta   90.00
_cell.angle_gamma   90.00
#
_symmetry.space_group_name_H-M   'P 1'
#
loop_
_entity.id
_entity.type
_entity.pdbx_description
1 polymer ?
#
loop_
_entity_poly.entity_id
_entity_poly.type
_entity_poly.pdbx_seq_one_letter_code
_entity_poly.pdbx_strand_id
1 'polypeptide(L)'
;MLSVLALVVYSMGDGIRHFLLALQCHESVLCRHTAVGHADALASYAGSPELGGVALRGMTMLASMLWLISVLYPISLSLRSGPEWDFEWIATLPMPRGTLLCARIIERGLVNPIAWIALLTPSAVVASHSGAGWFAAVYAILVAVPLLLTVSSIWTILDLGLHLTLAPSTLRNLQAVLGIALTSAIFLIAYLRTPKGEGFAVMLADHTPAWSIWTPLGLANQIVSVPVGVDTFGLYGLLLLEVGLVTLLSLAFLRFQLRAGLVAHGARESGRAARVAAHSNEPDLSAGSFRLSPLKRRELTLLTRDRRFLAQFLGVPLLMIGSQFIFNNHLVGRLAREPGALASVAFCIGAYALIHSAVQTSTVEQGALWLLYTFPRSIMSVQWEKAQFYLAIALPFPVGVYLGCLALSPAAPMRFVVGSAFAIVGLMTYSAIAVALGVLFGANSRWSRSLHSYLYMLLVGFYAYALYSADWHREVPMLALCGALAVALWQKASDKVPYLLDSSAAPPSRVALADGLIAATIFFVFQFVAVHLLRKFVHGDSTSRVVLGYVCSGALTFALMRGTFAALKTRGVPRILGADNARSVGTGVAVGLLCASVGVCYLWLAGHYGVLPDTTQQRRLPPQARVAISLLAVLAAPFFEEFIFRGLIFGGMRRSLGRPASALGSAALFAIVHPLFSLAPLFVLGIGAAWVYDHKQTLVAPMLTHVTYNAVVICYSLFILTP
;
A
#
# COMPACT_ATOMS: atom_id res chain seq x y z
N MET A 1 -3.18 3.30 -8.60
CA MET A 1 -4.50 2.65 -8.31
C MET A 1 -4.62 1.33 -9.05
N LEU A 2 -4.54 1.31 -10.38
CA LEU A 2 -4.63 0.09 -11.19
C LEU A 2 -3.65 -1.01 -10.74
N SER A 3 -2.42 -0.66 -10.38
CA SER A 3 -1.41 -1.63 -9.91
C SER A 3 -1.77 -2.30 -8.57
N VAL A 4 -2.41 -1.57 -7.64
CA VAL A 4 -2.84 -2.11 -6.34
C VAL A 4 -4.04 -3.02 -6.52
N LEU A 5 -5.01 -2.59 -7.33
CA LEU A 5 -6.17 -3.40 -7.68
C LEU A 5 -5.74 -4.71 -8.36
N ALA A 6 -4.80 -4.65 -9.31
CA ALA A 6 -4.25 -5.82 -9.97
C ALA A 6 -3.58 -6.79 -8.99
N LEU A 7 -2.81 -6.29 -8.01
CA LEU A 7 -2.16 -7.13 -7.00
C LEU A 7 -3.19 -7.82 -6.08
N VAL A 8 -4.24 -7.10 -5.66
CA VAL A 8 -5.33 -7.65 -4.83
C VAL A 8 -6.08 -8.73 -5.59
N VAL A 9 -6.48 -8.46 -6.84
CA VAL A 9 -7.17 -9.44 -7.70
C VAL A 9 -6.29 -10.67 -7.94
N TYR A 10 -4.99 -10.48 -8.20
CA TYR A 10 -4.05 -11.57 -8.38
C TYR A 10 -3.91 -12.43 -7.11
N SER A 11 -3.66 -11.80 -5.96
CA SER A 11 -3.51 -12.52 -4.68
C SER A 11 -4.79 -13.26 -4.27
N MET A 12 -5.95 -12.64 -4.49
CA MET A 12 -7.25 -13.25 -4.21
C MET A 12 -7.54 -14.40 -5.17
N GLY A 13 -7.32 -14.21 -6.47
CA GLY A 13 -7.52 -15.23 -7.49
C GLY A 13 -6.64 -16.46 -7.28
N ASP A 14 -5.36 -16.26 -6.95
CA ASP A 14 -4.46 -17.35 -6.58
C ASP A 14 -4.95 -18.14 -5.35
N GLY A 15 -5.51 -17.44 -4.36
CA GLY A 15 -6.07 -18.08 -3.16
C GLY A 15 -7.30 -18.92 -3.43
N ILE A 16 -8.19 -18.40 -4.26
CA ILE A 16 -9.40 -19.13 -4.67
C ILE A 16 -9.01 -20.33 -5.54
N ARG A 17 -8.01 -20.19 -6.40
CA ARG A 17 -7.48 -21.32 -7.20
C ARG A 17 -6.94 -22.43 -6.30
N HIS A 18 -6.13 -22.10 -5.29
CA HIS A 18 -5.65 -23.08 -4.31
C HIS A 18 -6.80 -23.78 -3.59
N PHE A 19 -7.79 -23.01 -3.12
CA PHE A 19 -8.97 -23.54 -2.44
C PHE A 19 -9.80 -24.50 -3.31
N LEU A 20 -10.04 -24.13 -4.58
CA LEU A 20 -10.74 -24.97 -5.56
C LEU A 20 -10.01 -26.30 -5.78
N LEU A 21 -8.68 -26.25 -5.99
CA LEU A 21 -7.86 -27.43 -6.21
C LEU A 21 -7.83 -28.35 -4.99
N ALA A 22 -7.81 -27.79 -3.78
CA ALA A 22 -7.87 -28.56 -2.53
C ALA A 22 -9.20 -29.34 -2.41
N LEU A 23 -10.34 -28.71 -2.75
CA LEU A 23 -11.64 -29.37 -2.75
C LEU A 23 -11.73 -30.50 -3.78
N GLN A 24 -11.23 -30.29 -4.99
CA GLN A 24 -11.23 -31.33 -6.03
C GLN A 24 -10.29 -32.49 -5.70
N CYS A 25 -9.15 -32.19 -5.09
CA CYS A 25 -8.21 -33.22 -4.64
C CYS A 25 -8.82 -34.10 -3.54
N HIS A 26 -9.69 -33.56 -2.69
CA HIS A 26 -10.42 -34.35 -1.70
C HIS A 26 -11.37 -35.38 -2.33
N GLU A 27 -12.03 -35.05 -3.45
CA GLU A 27 -12.94 -35.96 -4.16
C GLU A 27 -12.20 -37.02 -5.02
N SER A 28 -10.93 -36.78 -5.36
CA SER A 28 -10.15 -37.65 -6.24
C SER A 28 -9.39 -38.74 -5.47
N VAL A 29 -9.55 -40.00 -5.91
CA VAL A 29 -8.80 -41.15 -5.36
C VAL A 29 -7.29 -41.03 -5.60
N LEU A 30 -6.87 -40.36 -6.68
CA LEU A 30 -5.46 -40.16 -7.06
C LEU A 30 -4.68 -39.26 -6.09
N CYS A 31 -5.40 -38.45 -5.30
CA CYS A 31 -4.85 -37.43 -4.43
C CYS A 31 -4.64 -37.89 -2.97
N ARG A 32 -5.02 -39.14 -2.66
CA ARG A 32 -5.13 -39.65 -1.28
C ARG A 32 -3.80 -39.78 -0.51
N HIS A 33 -2.65 -39.65 -1.19
CA HIS A 33 -1.31 -39.84 -0.62
C HIS A 33 -0.31 -38.68 -0.89
N THR A 34 -0.72 -37.60 -1.56
CA THR A 34 0.16 -36.47 -1.88
C THR A 34 0.08 -35.40 -0.80
N ALA A 35 1.24 -35.03 -0.21
CA ALA A 35 1.33 -33.91 0.71
C ALA A 35 1.05 -32.60 -0.03
N VAL A 36 -0.07 -31.96 0.32
CA VAL A 36 -0.63 -30.77 -0.32
C VAL A 36 0.22 -29.55 0.04
N GLY A 37 1.21 -29.24 -0.80
CA GLY A 37 2.11 -28.10 -0.60
C GLY A 37 2.16 -27.11 -1.76
N HIS A 38 1.75 -27.49 -2.98
CA HIS A 38 1.87 -26.65 -4.17
C HIS A 38 0.68 -26.86 -5.12
N ALA A 39 -0.04 -25.78 -5.47
CA ALA A 39 -1.17 -25.82 -6.41
C ALA A 39 -0.80 -26.41 -7.78
N ASP A 40 0.43 -26.22 -8.25
CA ASP A 40 0.86 -26.75 -9.55
C ASP A 40 1.07 -28.27 -9.51
N ALA A 41 1.37 -28.85 -8.34
CA ALA A 41 1.40 -30.29 -8.14
C ALA A 41 -0.02 -30.89 -8.03
N LEU A 42 -0.99 -30.15 -7.46
CA LEU A 42 -2.41 -30.55 -7.42
C LEU A 42 -3.07 -30.49 -8.79
N ALA A 43 -2.71 -29.49 -9.60
CA ALA A 43 -3.25 -29.28 -10.94
C ALA A 43 -2.94 -30.44 -11.91
N SER A 44 -1.84 -31.17 -11.71
CA SER A 44 -1.54 -32.37 -12.50
C SER A 44 -2.39 -33.59 -12.13
N TYR A 45 -3.06 -33.60 -10.96
CA TYR A 45 -3.91 -34.70 -10.50
C TYR A 45 -5.42 -34.39 -10.59
N ALA A 46 -5.80 -33.11 -10.67
CA ALA A 46 -7.16 -32.66 -10.94
C ALA A 46 -7.49 -32.78 -12.44
N GLY A 47 -7.62 -34.01 -12.93
CA GLY A 47 -7.78 -34.32 -14.36
C GLY A 47 -9.15 -34.00 -14.97
N SER A 48 -10.16 -33.59 -14.19
CA SER A 48 -11.51 -33.29 -14.70
C SER A 48 -11.81 -31.78 -14.69
N PRO A 49 -12.25 -31.20 -15.82
CA PRO A 49 -12.69 -29.79 -15.89
C PRO A 49 -14.04 -29.54 -15.18
N GLU A 50 -14.78 -30.60 -14.87
CA GLU A 50 -16.05 -30.54 -14.12
C GLU A 50 -15.80 -30.50 -12.61
N LEU A 51 -16.57 -29.65 -11.91
CA LEU A 51 -16.56 -29.60 -10.45
C LEU A 51 -17.44 -30.73 -9.88
N GLY A 52 -16.88 -31.53 -8.99
CA GLY A 52 -17.68 -32.48 -8.20
C GLY A 52 -18.58 -31.78 -7.19
N GLY A 53 -19.47 -32.55 -6.55
CA GLY A 53 -20.54 -32.01 -5.70
C GLY A 53 -20.06 -31.33 -4.42
N VAL A 54 -18.93 -31.76 -3.85
CA VAL A 54 -18.29 -31.11 -2.69
C VAL A 54 -17.57 -29.83 -3.15
N ALA A 55 -16.87 -29.88 -4.28
CA ALA A 55 -16.20 -28.70 -4.85
C ALA A 55 -17.19 -27.57 -5.17
N LEU A 56 -18.34 -27.90 -5.78
CA LEU A 56 -19.39 -26.94 -6.10
C LEU A 56 -20.01 -26.33 -4.83
N ARG A 57 -20.28 -27.14 -3.80
CA ARG A 57 -20.80 -26.66 -2.50
C ARG A 57 -19.79 -25.77 -1.78
N GLY A 58 -18.52 -26.16 -1.74
CA GLY A 58 -17.44 -25.37 -1.13
C GLY A 58 -17.22 -24.03 -1.83
N MET A 59 -17.27 -24.00 -3.17
CA MET A 59 -17.20 -22.74 -3.93
C MET A 59 -18.43 -21.86 -3.71
N THR A 60 -19.62 -22.46 -3.56
CA THR A 60 -20.86 -21.73 -3.26
C THR A 60 -20.83 -21.12 -1.85
N MET A 61 -20.29 -21.84 -0.88
CA MET A 61 -20.03 -21.33 0.47
C MET A 61 -19.04 -20.16 0.44
N LEU A 62 -17.90 -20.30 -0.25
CA LEU A 62 -16.92 -19.24 -0.38
C LEU A 62 -17.50 -17.99 -1.06
N ALA A 63 -18.24 -18.18 -2.16
CA ALA A 63 -18.94 -17.09 -2.84
C ALA A 63 -19.96 -16.41 -1.90
N SER A 64 -20.67 -17.17 -1.07
CA SER A 64 -21.63 -16.65 -0.08
C SER A 64 -20.96 -15.81 1.00
N MET A 65 -19.80 -16.23 1.49
CA MET A 65 -19.02 -15.45 2.45
C MET A 65 -18.52 -14.13 1.83
N LEU A 66 -18.02 -14.18 0.59
CA LEU A 66 -17.55 -13.02 -0.16
C LEU A 66 -18.70 -12.05 -0.50
N TRP A 67 -19.86 -12.58 -0.85
CA TRP A 67 -21.09 -11.82 -1.05
C TRP A 67 -21.55 -11.13 0.24
N LEU A 68 -21.52 -11.84 1.37
CA LEU A 68 -21.87 -11.27 2.67
C LEU A 68 -20.91 -10.13 3.05
N ILE A 69 -19.59 -10.31 2.83
CA ILE A 69 -18.58 -9.26 3.00
C ILE A 69 -18.93 -8.04 2.12
N SER A 70 -19.37 -8.28 0.89
CA SER A 70 -19.73 -7.22 -0.07
C SER A 70 -20.98 -6.41 0.34
N VAL A 71 -21.88 -7.01 1.12
CA VAL A 71 -23.04 -6.35 1.72
C VAL A 71 -22.65 -5.61 3.01
N LEU A 72 -21.91 -6.26 3.91
CA LEU A 72 -21.61 -5.73 5.24
C LEU A 72 -20.55 -4.62 5.21
N TYR A 73 -19.59 -4.67 4.29
CA TYR A 73 -18.52 -3.68 4.20
C TYR A 73 -19.06 -2.26 3.92
N PRO A 74 -19.89 -2.04 2.87
CA PRO A 74 -20.48 -0.72 2.63
C PRO A 74 -21.38 -0.24 3.77
N ILE A 75 -22.12 -1.13 4.44
CA ILE A 75 -22.92 -0.80 5.63
C ILE A 75 -22.02 -0.29 6.76
N SER A 76 -20.93 -1.01 7.05
CA SER A 76 -19.95 -0.56 8.04
C SER A 76 -19.35 0.81 7.69
N LEU A 77 -19.28 1.17 6.40
CA LEU A 77 -18.87 2.51 5.99
C LEU A 77 -19.98 3.57 6.09
N SER A 78 -21.24 3.23 5.80
CA SER A 78 -22.37 4.17 5.83
C SER A 78 -22.79 4.53 7.25
N LEU A 79 -22.63 3.62 8.21
CA LEU A 79 -22.90 3.86 9.64
C LEU A 79 -21.95 4.88 10.31
N ARG A 80 -21.02 5.49 9.55
CA ARG A 80 -20.14 6.56 10.04
C ARG A 80 -20.97 7.83 10.26
N SER A 81 -21.13 8.21 11.52
CA SER A 81 -21.84 9.45 11.91
C SER A 81 -21.22 10.69 11.24
N GLY A 82 -21.94 11.27 10.28
CA GLY A 82 -21.67 12.53 9.61
C GLY A 82 -22.95 13.00 8.88
N PRO A 83 -23.01 14.25 8.39
CA PRO A 83 -24.16 14.80 7.65
C PRO A 83 -24.29 14.20 6.22
N GLU A 84 -23.87 12.95 6.04
CA GLU A 84 -23.65 12.27 4.75
C GLU A 84 -24.69 11.17 4.47
N TRP A 85 -25.81 11.13 5.20
CA TRP A 85 -26.92 10.25 4.83
C TRP A 85 -27.69 10.88 3.66
N ASP A 86 -27.23 10.60 2.44
CA ASP A 86 -27.76 11.22 1.21
C ASP A 86 -29.26 10.97 0.98
N PHE A 87 -29.87 10.00 1.66
CA PHE A 87 -31.27 9.64 1.44
C PHE A 87 -32.24 10.77 1.81
N GLU A 88 -31.93 11.58 2.84
CA GLU A 88 -32.71 12.79 3.14
C GLU A 88 -32.67 13.78 1.98
N TRP A 89 -31.48 14.00 1.42
CA TRP A 89 -31.29 14.92 0.31
C TRP A 89 -31.90 14.38 -0.99
N ILE A 90 -31.67 13.11 -1.33
CA ILE A 90 -32.23 12.45 -2.53
C ILE A 90 -33.76 12.44 -2.47
N ALA A 91 -34.36 12.30 -1.29
CA ALA A 91 -35.80 12.36 -1.12
C ALA A 91 -36.40 13.75 -1.37
N THR A 92 -35.60 14.82 -1.43
CA THR A 92 -36.06 16.16 -1.82
C THR A 92 -36.18 16.34 -3.33
N LEU A 93 -35.64 15.42 -4.13
CA LEU A 93 -35.71 15.51 -5.60
C LEU A 93 -37.17 15.29 -6.08
N PRO A 94 -37.62 16.02 -7.12
CA PRO A 94 -38.98 15.94 -7.64
C PRO A 94 -39.20 14.69 -8.50
N MET A 95 -38.95 13.51 -7.93
CA MET A 95 -39.11 12.21 -8.60
C MET A 95 -39.98 11.25 -7.76
N PRO A 96 -40.70 10.32 -8.41
CA PRO A 96 -41.43 9.28 -7.68
C PRO A 96 -40.49 8.45 -6.81
N ARG A 97 -40.92 8.15 -5.58
CA ARG A 97 -40.13 7.36 -4.60
C ARG A 97 -39.67 6.01 -5.16
N GLY A 98 -40.50 5.36 -5.98
CA GLY A 98 -40.14 4.11 -6.64
C GLY A 98 -38.93 4.25 -7.56
N THR A 99 -38.89 5.31 -8.37
CA THR A 99 -37.78 5.61 -9.27
C THR A 99 -36.49 5.91 -8.50
N LEU A 100 -36.59 6.68 -7.40
CA LEU A 100 -35.45 6.99 -6.54
C LEU A 100 -34.84 5.72 -5.91
N LEU A 101 -35.69 4.81 -5.42
CA LEU A 101 -35.23 3.55 -4.84
C LEU A 101 -34.59 2.62 -5.88
N CYS A 102 -35.18 2.48 -7.07
CA CYS A 102 -34.59 1.70 -8.16
C CYS A 102 -33.24 2.27 -8.60
N ALA A 103 -33.16 3.59 -8.80
CA ALA A 103 -31.92 4.27 -9.16
C ALA A 103 -30.83 4.03 -8.10
N ARG A 104 -31.18 4.07 -6.81
CA ARG A 104 -30.24 3.86 -5.71
C ARG A 104 -29.74 2.41 -5.62
N ILE A 105 -30.60 1.42 -5.86
CA ILE A 105 -30.17 0.01 -5.92
C ILE A 105 -29.18 -0.18 -7.09
N ILE A 106 -29.51 0.30 -8.28
CA ILE A 106 -28.64 0.19 -9.46
C ILE A 106 -27.30 0.89 -9.24
N GLU A 107 -27.33 2.14 -8.77
CA GLU A 107 -26.11 2.92 -8.48
C GLU A 107 -25.22 2.23 -7.46
N ARG A 108 -25.80 1.74 -6.34
CA ARG A 108 -25.06 1.00 -5.32
C ARG A 108 -24.45 -0.30 -5.84
N GLY A 109 -25.13 -0.99 -6.75
CA GLY A 109 -24.61 -2.21 -7.38
C GLY A 109 -23.40 -1.92 -8.27
N LEU A 110 -23.52 -0.91 -9.15
CA LEU A 110 -22.47 -0.58 -10.12
C LEU A 110 -21.24 0.07 -9.49
N VAL A 111 -21.43 0.90 -8.47
CA VAL A 111 -20.35 1.73 -7.87
C VAL A 111 -19.60 0.99 -6.75
N ASN A 112 -20.00 -0.22 -6.35
CA ASN A 112 -19.32 -0.96 -5.27
C ASN A 112 -18.13 -1.80 -5.78
N PRO A 113 -16.87 -1.33 -5.66
CA PRO A 113 -15.72 -2.05 -6.21
C PRO A 113 -15.45 -3.38 -5.48
N ILE A 114 -15.84 -3.49 -4.22
CA ILE A 114 -15.62 -4.70 -3.42
C ILE A 114 -16.53 -5.80 -3.90
N ALA A 115 -17.80 -5.49 -4.19
CA ALA A 115 -18.73 -6.46 -4.76
C ALA A 115 -18.25 -6.97 -6.12
N TRP A 116 -17.74 -6.07 -6.98
CA TRP A 116 -17.14 -6.48 -8.25
C TRP A 116 -15.98 -7.45 -8.05
N ILE A 117 -14.99 -7.12 -7.22
CA ILE A 117 -13.84 -8.01 -6.97
C ILE A 117 -14.29 -9.34 -6.33
N ALA A 118 -15.18 -9.26 -5.35
CA ALA A 118 -15.63 -10.41 -4.56
C ALA A 118 -16.46 -11.42 -5.37
N LEU A 119 -17.21 -10.96 -6.36
CA LEU A 119 -18.06 -11.82 -7.20
C LEU A 119 -17.34 -12.22 -8.51
N LEU A 120 -16.64 -11.29 -9.14
CA LEU A 120 -15.96 -11.55 -10.43
C LEU A 120 -14.78 -12.51 -10.26
N THR A 121 -13.96 -12.33 -9.23
CA THR A 121 -12.73 -13.12 -9.04
C THR A 121 -13.02 -14.63 -8.87
N PRO A 122 -13.91 -15.07 -7.97
CA PRO A 122 -14.22 -16.50 -7.86
C PRO A 122 -14.84 -17.06 -9.13
N SER A 123 -15.79 -16.35 -9.76
CA SER A 123 -16.41 -16.80 -11.01
C SER A 123 -15.40 -16.91 -12.16
N ALA A 124 -14.44 -15.99 -12.26
CA ALA A 124 -13.39 -16.04 -13.27
C ALA A 124 -12.41 -17.20 -13.03
N VAL A 125 -12.06 -17.50 -11.78
CA VAL A 125 -11.21 -18.64 -11.44
C VAL A 125 -11.90 -19.97 -11.78
N VAL A 126 -13.17 -20.13 -11.42
CA VAL A 126 -13.93 -21.34 -11.77
C VAL A 126 -14.09 -21.47 -13.28
N ALA A 127 -14.48 -20.40 -13.98
CA ALA A 127 -14.59 -20.42 -15.44
C ALA A 127 -13.27 -20.78 -16.12
N SER A 128 -12.15 -20.22 -15.63
CA SER A 128 -10.82 -20.54 -16.15
C SER A 128 -10.43 -21.99 -15.88
N HIS A 129 -10.80 -22.55 -14.72
CA HIS A 129 -10.54 -23.95 -14.37
C HIS A 129 -11.36 -24.92 -15.23
N SER A 130 -12.62 -24.59 -15.50
CA SER A 130 -13.52 -25.38 -16.35
C SER A 130 -13.26 -25.24 -17.86
N GLY A 131 -12.15 -24.60 -18.26
CA GLY A 131 -11.67 -24.57 -19.65
C GLY A 131 -12.17 -23.40 -20.50
N ALA A 132 -12.74 -22.33 -19.91
CA ALA A 132 -13.23 -21.18 -20.67
C ALA A 132 -12.13 -20.31 -21.33
N GLY A 133 -10.86 -20.49 -20.96
CA GLY A 133 -9.72 -19.75 -21.53
C GLY A 133 -9.90 -18.23 -21.45
N TRP A 134 -9.71 -17.54 -22.58
CA TRP A 134 -9.86 -16.07 -22.67
C TRP A 134 -11.29 -15.57 -22.40
N PHE A 135 -12.31 -16.42 -22.52
CA PHE A 135 -13.71 -16.06 -22.25
C PHE A 135 -14.08 -16.16 -20.77
N ALA A 136 -13.20 -16.65 -19.89
CA ALA A 136 -13.45 -16.75 -18.46
C ALA A 136 -13.88 -15.42 -17.83
N ALA A 137 -13.25 -14.31 -18.25
CA ALA A 137 -13.61 -12.98 -17.77
C ALA A 137 -15.02 -12.56 -18.24
N VAL A 138 -15.41 -12.90 -19.47
CA VAL A 138 -16.74 -12.58 -20.01
C VAL A 138 -17.82 -13.34 -19.25
N TYR A 139 -17.64 -14.65 -19.03
CA TYR A 139 -18.59 -15.44 -18.24
C TYR A 139 -18.70 -14.94 -16.80
N ALA A 140 -17.58 -14.59 -16.18
CA ALA A 140 -17.58 -14.01 -14.84
C ALA A 140 -18.36 -12.69 -14.78
N ILE A 141 -18.23 -11.81 -15.78
CA ILE A 141 -19.00 -10.55 -15.85
C ILE A 141 -20.49 -10.84 -16.01
N LEU A 142 -20.86 -11.75 -16.92
CA LEU A 142 -22.26 -12.09 -17.18
C LEU A 142 -22.98 -12.57 -15.93
N VAL A 143 -22.32 -13.37 -15.10
CA VAL A 143 -22.89 -13.89 -13.85
C VAL A 143 -22.77 -12.89 -12.70
N ALA A 144 -21.69 -12.11 -12.62
CA ALA A 144 -21.51 -11.14 -11.54
C ALA A 144 -22.50 -9.97 -11.62
N VAL A 145 -22.85 -9.48 -12.81
CA VAL A 145 -23.73 -8.30 -12.99
C VAL A 145 -25.10 -8.50 -12.33
N PRO A 146 -25.85 -9.60 -12.56
CA PRO A 146 -27.08 -9.88 -11.83
C PRO A 146 -26.88 -9.99 -10.31
N LEU A 147 -25.79 -10.64 -9.87
CA LEU A 147 -25.50 -10.79 -8.44
C LEU A 147 -25.25 -9.45 -7.74
N LEU A 148 -24.73 -8.42 -8.42
CA LEU A 148 -24.59 -7.07 -7.84
C LEU A 148 -25.93 -6.48 -7.41
N LEU A 149 -27.04 -6.82 -8.09
CA LEU A 149 -28.37 -6.38 -7.70
C LEU A 149 -28.82 -7.00 -6.38
N THR A 150 -28.44 -8.25 -6.10
CA THR A 150 -28.73 -8.89 -4.80
C THR A 150 -27.96 -8.21 -3.67
N VAL A 151 -26.67 -7.89 -3.89
CA VAL A 151 -25.83 -7.19 -2.91
C VAL A 151 -26.41 -5.81 -2.61
N SER A 152 -26.70 -5.02 -3.65
CA SER A 152 -27.19 -3.65 -3.52
C SER A 152 -28.61 -3.57 -2.95
N SER A 153 -29.48 -4.52 -3.28
CA SER A 153 -30.83 -4.60 -2.71
C SER A 153 -30.78 -4.85 -1.20
N ILE A 154 -30.03 -5.86 -0.76
CA ILE A 154 -29.91 -6.20 0.67
C ILE A 154 -29.16 -5.12 1.43
N TRP A 155 -28.08 -4.56 0.85
CA TRP A 155 -27.40 -3.40 1.42
C TRP A 155 -28.39 -2.25 1.64
N THR A 156 -29.24 -1.94 0.66
CA THR A 156 -30.18 -0.81 0.77
C THR A 156 -31.25 -1.01 1.82
N ILE A 157 -31.79 -2.23 1.95
CA ILE A 157 -32.73 -2.57 3.03
C ILE A 157 -32.10 -2.39 4.40
N LEU A 158 -30.91 -2.95 4.60
CA LEU A 158 -30.24 -2.94 5.90
C LEU A 158 -29.81 -1.53 6.26
N ASP A 159 -29.19 -0.81 5.32
CA ASP A 159 -28.73 0.55 5.51
C ASP A 159 -29.90 1.48 5.88
N LEU A 160 -30.99 1.46 5.11
CA LEU A 160 -32.16 2.29 5.40
C LEU A 160 -32.84 1.89 6.71
N GLY A 161 -33.07 0.60 6.92
CA GLY A 161 -33.73 0.08 8.12
C GLY A 161 -32.97 0.42 9.40
N LEU A 162 -31.63 0.32 9.40
CA LEU A 162 -30.81 0.67 10.56
C LEU A 162 -30.89 2.17 10.87
N HIS A 163 -30.81 3.04 9.86
CA HIS A 163 -30.88 4.50 10.08
C HIS A 163 -32.27 4.97 10.54
N LEU A 164 -33.34 4.30 10.12
CA LEU A 164 -34.70 4.63 10.57
C LEU A 164 -35.02 4.14 11.99
N THR A 165 -34.37 3.05 12.44
CA THR A 165 -34.72 2.37 13.70
C THR A 165 -33.78 2.66 14.86
N LEU A 166 -32.50 2.91 14.61
CA LEU A 166 -31.48 3.03 15.65
C LEU A 166 -31.02 4.47 15.86
N ALA A 167 -30.81 4.84 17.13
CA ALA A 167 -30.19 6.10 17.48
C ALA A 167 -28.73 6.20 16.98
N PRO A 168 -28.20 7.41 16.69
CA PRO A 168 -26.82 7.59 16.19
C PRO A 168 -25.72 7.01 17.09
N SER A 169 -25.93 6.92 18.41
CA SER A 169 -25.01 6.24 19.33
C SER A 169 -24.96 4.73 19.11
N THR A 170 -26.12 4.12 18.83
CA THR A 170 -26.24 2.68 18.60
C THR A 170 -25.69 2.30 17.24
N LEU A 171 -25.90 3.12 16.21
CA LEU A 171 -25.28 2.95 14.89
C LEU A 171 -23.75 2.92 14.97
N ARG A 172 -23.14 3.80 15.79
CA ARG A 172 -21.68 3.80 16.02
C ARG A 172 -21.17 2.51 16.70
N ASN A 173 -21.92 1.99 17.67
CA ASN A 173 -21.56 0.72 18.31
C ASN A 173 -21.70 -0.47 17.34
N LEU A 174 -22.80 -0.52 16.58
CA LEU A 174 -23.04 -1.55 15.57
C LEU A 174 -21.95 -1.53 14.49
N GLN A 175 -21.52 -0.34 14.06
CA GLN A 175 -20.41 -0.19 13.15
C GLN A 175 -19.12 -0.84 13.69
N ALA A 176 -18.80 -0.62 14.97
CA ALA A 176 -17.61 -1.21 15.58
C ALA A 176 -17.68 -2.74 15.59
N VAL A 177 -18.84 -3.31 15.93
CA VAL A 177 -19.10 -4.76 15.90
C VAL A 177 -18.98 -5.31 14.48
N LEU A 178 -19.62 -4.68 13.50
CA LEU A 178 -19.53 -5.08 12.09
C LEU A 178 -18.10 -5.02 11.57
N GLY A 179 -17.33 -4.00 11.97
CA GLY A 179 -15.91 -3.89 11.62
C GLY A 179 -15.08 -5.06 12.14
N ILE A 180 -15.32 -5.50 13.37
CA ILE A 180 -14.68 -6.68 13.96
C ILE A 180 -15.09 -7.95 13.22
N ALA A 181 -16.40 -8.18 13.04
CA ALA A 181 -16.93 -9.37 12.36
C ALA A 181 -16.39 -9.50 10.92
N LEU A 182 -16.33 -8.39 10.19
CA LEU A 182 -15.82 -8.33 8.82
C LEU A 182 -14.33 -8.63 8.75
N THR A 183 -13.56 -8.11 9.71
CA THR A 183 -12.13 -8.39 9.81
C THR A 183 -11.88 -9.87 10.10
N SER A 184 -12.65 -10.46 11.02
CA SER A 184 -12.60 -11.90 11.31
C SER A 184 -12.97 -12.75 10.09
N ALA A 185 -13.97 -12.35 9.31
CA ALA A 185 -14.37 -13.05 8.09
C ALA A 185 -13.26 -13.04 7.03
N ILE A 186 -12.55 -11.91 6.87
CA ILE A 186 -11.40 -11.81 5.97
C ILE A 186 -10.25 -12.73 6.43
N PHE A 187 -9.96 -12.77 7.74
CA PHE A 187 -8.95 -13.67 8.29
C PHE A 187 -9.32 -15.15 8.14
N LEU A 188 -10.60 -15.48 8.27
CA LEU A 188 -11.08 -16.84 8.04
C LEU A 188 -10.83 -17.25 6.57
N ILE A 189 -11.17 -16.40 5.60
CA ILE A 189 -10.90 -16.68 4.17
C ILE A 189 -9.39 -16.82 3.91
N ALA A 190 -8.55 -15.99 4.55
CA ALA A 190 -7.10 -16.13 4.45
C ALA A 190 -6.60 -17.44 5.08
N TYR A 191 -7.19 -17.89 6.19
CA TYR A 191 -6.85 -19.15 6.86
C TYR A 191 -7.18 -20.36 5.99
N LEU A 192 -8.30 -20.35 5.26
CA LEU A 192 -8.70 -21.43 4.33
C LEU A 192 -7.65 -21.69 3.23
N ARG A 193 -6.72 -20.77 2.99
CA ARG A 193 -5.61 -20.92 2.03
C ARG A 193 -4.38 -21.65 2.59
N THR A 194 -4.37 -21.94 3.89
CA THR A 194 -3.21 -22.58 4.52
C THR A 194 -3.34 -24.10 4.47
N PRO A 195 -2.23 -24.87 4.43
CA PRO A 195 -2.29 -26.33 4.41
C PRO A 195 -3.11 -26.95 5.56
N LYS A 196 -3.20 -26.27 6.71
CA LYS A 196 -4.06 -26.69 7.85
C LYS A 196 -5.51 -26.25 7.69
N GLY A 197 -5.74 -25.10 7.04
CA GLY A 197 -7.07 -24.58 6.75
C GLY A 197 -7.82 -25.38 5.69
N GLU A 198 -7.11 -26.15 4.85
CA GLU A 198 -7.71 -27.04 3.85
C GLU A 198 -8.62 -28.11 4.46
N GLY A 199 -8.20 -28.74 5.56
CA GLY A 199 -9.04 -29.72 6.26
C GLY A 199 -10.32 -29.08 6.83
N PHE A 200 -10.20 -27.85 7.33
CA PHE A 200 -11.35 -27.08 7.81
C PHE A 200 -12.26 -26.62 6.65
N ALA A 201 -11.68 -26.24 5.51
CA ALA A 201 -12.38 -25.89 4.29
C ALA A 201 -13.23 -27.04 3.76
N VAL A 202 -12.65 -28.23 3.67
CA VAL A 202 -13.34 -29.46 3.25
C VAL A 202 -14.47 -29.78 4.22
N MET A 203 -14.20 -29.77 5.53
CA MET A 203 -15.24 -29.99 6.54
C MET A 203 -16.41 -29.01 6.37
N LEU A 204 -16.14 -27.72 6.14
CA LEU A 204 -17.18 -26.71 5.96
C LEU A 204 -17.95 -26.91 4.64
N ALA A 205 -17.28 -27.35 3.58
CA ALA A 205 -17.90 -27.71 2.30
C ALA A 205 -18.83 -28.93 2.43
N ASP A 206 -18.43 -29.96 3.19
CA ASP A 206 -19.25 -31.15 3.44
C ASP A 206 -20.52 -30.83 4.24
N HIS A 207 -20.42 -29.92 5.21
CA HIS A 207 -21.55 -29.45 6.02
C HIS A 207 -22.38 -28.37 5.32
N THR A 208 -21.97 -27.92 4.14
CA THR A 208 -22.76 -26.96 3.37
C THR A 208 -23.99 -27.67 2.80
N PRO A 209 -25.22 -27.18 3.07
CA PRO A 209 -26.44 -27.85 2.65
C PRO A 209 -26.53 -28.02 1.13
N ALA A 210 -27.03 -29.15 0.66
CA ALA A 210 -27.18 -29.44 -0.76
C ALA A 210 -28.07 -28.41 -1.49
N TRP A 211 -29.06 -27.83 -0.82
CA TRP A 211 -29.93 -26.80 -1.41
C TRP A 211 -29.19 -25.49 -1.72
N SER A 212 -28.02 -25.24 -1.13
CA SER A 212 -27.27 -23.99 -1.32
C SER A 212 -26.83 -23.77 -2.77
N ILE A 213 -26.64 -24.85 -3.54
CA ILE A 213 -26.28 -24.77 -4.96
C ILE A 213 -27.41 -24.15 -5.80
N TRP A 214 -28.66 -24.18 -5.32
CA TRP A 214 -29.83 -23.58 -5.97
C TRP A 214 -30.09 -22.14 -5.53
N THR A 215 -29.16 -21.52 -4.81
CA THR A 215 -29.20 -20.07 -4.54
C THR A 215 -28.61 -19.32 -5.73
N PRO A 216 -28.79 -17.99 -5.85
CA PRO A 216 -28.21 -17.22 -6.96
C PRO A 216 -26.70 -17.41 -7.09
N LEU A 217 -25.99 -17.57 -5.97
CA LEU A 217 -24.54 -17.77 -5.93
C LEU A 217 -24.14 -19.20 -6.29
N GLY A 218 -24.99 -20.17 -5.97
CA GLY A 218 -24.80 -21.56 -6.39
C GLY A 218 -25.06 -21.74 -7.89
N LEU A 219 -26.15 -21.16 -8.41
CA LEU A 219 -26.46 -21.12 -9.84
C LEU A 219 -25.35 -20.43 -10.61
N ALA A 220 -24.82 -19.32 -10.09
CA ALA A 220 -23.65 -18.65 -10.64
C ALA A 220 -22.45 -19.58 -10.83
N ASN A 221 -22.11 -20.37 -9.81
CA ASN A 221 -21.02 -21.34 -9.90
C ASN A 221 -21.32 -22.49 -10.87
N GLN A 222 -22.57 -22.96 -10.91
CA GLN A 222 -23.02 -23.99 -11.87
C GLN A 222 -22.88 -23.50 -13.33
N ILE A 223 -23.29 -22.26 -13.61
CA ILE A 223 -23.22 -21.65 -14.95
C ILE A 223 -21.78 -21.55 -15.44
N VAL A 224 -20.84 -21.17 -14.57
CA VAL A 224 -19.43 -21.03 -14.96
C VAL A 224 -18.66 -22.35 -14.96
N SER A 225 -19.19 -23.40 -14.32
CA SER A 225 -18.54 -24.71 -14.25
C SER A 225 -18.85 -25.64 -15.44
N VAL A 226 -19.92 -25.37 -16.19
CA VAL A 226 -20.39 -26.23 -17.28
C VAL A 226 -20.09 -25.58 -18.64
N PRO A 227 -19.66 -26.33 -19.68
CA PRO A 227 -19.55 -25.82 -21.04
C PRO A 227 -20.88 -25.24 -21.56
N VAL A 228 -20.83 -24.26 -22.46
CA VAL A 228 -22.05 -23.59 -22.96
C VAL A 228 -22.97 -24.58 -23.69
N GLY A 229 -24.15 -24.80 -23.12
CA GLY A 229 -25.21 -25.64 -23.69
C GLY A 229 -26.61 -25.11 -23.38
N VAL A 230 -27.64 -25.86 -23.79
CA VAL A 230 -29.06 -25.51 -23.57
C VAL A 230 -29.37 -25.39 -22.06
N ASP A 231 -28.76 -26.23 -21.24
CA ASP A 231 -28.91 -26.22 -19.79
C ASP A 231 -28.33 -24.95 -19.14
N THR A 232 -27.26 -24.37 -19.71
CA THR A 232 -26.66 -23.12 -19.24
C THR A 232 -27.62 -21.93 -19.40
N PHE A 233 -28.38 -21.87 -20.49
CA PHE A 233 -29.38 -20.83 -20.70
C PHE A 233 -30.55 -20.95 -19.73
N GLY A 234 -30.97 -22.17 -19.40
CA GLY A 234 -31.98 -22.44 -18.38
C GLY A 234 -31.53 -21.97 -16.99
N LEU A 235 -30.31 -22.33 -16.59
CA LEU A 235 -29.72 -21.91 -15.32
C LEU A 235 -29.55 -20.38 -15.23
N TYR A 236 -29.14 -19.72 -16.32
CA TYR A 236 -29.04 -18.26 -16.36
C TYR A 236 -30.41 -17.58 -16.29
N GLY A 237 -31.42 -18.13 -16.97
CA GLY A 237 -32.81 -17.67 -16.85
C GLY A 237 -33.34 -17.77 -15.41
N LEU A 238 -33.04 -18.89 -14.73
CA LEU A 238 -33.39 -19.09 -13.32
C LEU A 238 -32.67 -18.08 -12.41
N LEU A 239 -31.37 -17.85 -12.65
CA LEU A 239 -30.59 -16.82 -11.93
C LEU A 239 -31.24 -15.44 -12.07
N LEU A 240 -31.60 -15.02 -13.28
CA LEU A 240 -32.25 -13.73 -13.51
C LEU A 240 -33.62 -13.64 -12.82
N LEU A 241 -34.38 -14.73 -12.79
CA LEU A 241 -35.67 -14.80 -12.12
C LEU A 241 -35.51 -14.65 -10.59
N GLU A 242 -34.57 -15.36 -9.98
CA GLU A 242 -34.29 -15.26 -8.54
C GLU A 242 -33.80 -13.87 -8.16
N VAL A 243 -32.85 -13.31 -8.92
CA VAL A 243 -32.34 -11.94 -8.71
C VAL A 243 -33.46 -10.91 -8.87
N GLY A 244 -34.30 -11.07 -9.88
CA GLY A 244 -35.47 -10.22 -10.12
C GLY A 244 -36.45 -10.27 -8.95
N LEU A 245 -36.78 -11.46 -8.44
CA LEU A 245 -37.64 -11.66 -7.29
C LEU A 245 -37.06 -11.00 -6.03
N VAL A 246 -35.78 -11.22 -5.73
CA VAL A 246 -35.09 -10.59 -4.60
C VAL A 246 -35.17 -9.07 -4.70
N THR A 247 -34.92 -8.51 -5.89
CA THR A 247 -34.95 -7.06 -6.12
C THR A 247 -36.37 -6.48 -5.94
N LEU A 248 -37.40 -7.16 -6.47
CA LEU A 248 -38.79 -6.75 -6.33
C LEU A 248 -39.29 -6.81 -4.88
N LEU A 249 -39.00 -7.91 -4.18
CA LEU A 249 -39.31 -8.06 -2.75
C LEU A 249 -38.58 -6.99 -1.93
N SER A 250 -37.33 -6.67 -2.29
CA SER A 250 -36.56 -5.63 -1.64
C SER A 250 -37.18 -4.25 -1.84
N LEU A 251 -37.63 -3.93 -3.05
CA LEU A 251 -38.35 -2.68 -3.33
C LEU A 251 -39.67 -2.59 -2.56
N ALA A 252 -40.43 -3.68 -2.47
CA ALA A 252 -41.66 -3.74 -1.68
C ALA A 252 -41.38 -3.49 -0.19
N PHE A 253 -40.32 -4.11 0.35
CA PHE A 253 -39.93 -3.93 1.74
C PHE A 253 -39.38 -2.52 2.03
N LEU A 254 -38.61 -1.93 1.12
CA LEU A 254 -38.13 -0.54 1.24
C LEU A 254 -39.31 0.46 1.24
N ARG A 255 -40.32 0.26 0.38
CA ARG A 255 -41.55 1.07 0.41
C ARG A 255 -42.27 0.93 1.75
N PHE A 256 -42.29 -0.28 2.30
CA PHE A 256 -42.85 -0.55 3.62
C PHE A 256 -42.05 0.11 4.74
N GLN A 257 -40.72 0.16 4.68
CA GLN A 257 -39.92 0.89 5.68
C GLN A 257 -40.18 2.40 5.63
N LEU A 258 -40.41 2.96 4.44
CA LEU A 258 -40.61 4.40 4.24
C LEU A 258 -42.03 4.91 4.46
N ARG A 259 -42.99 4.03 4.75
CA ARG A 259 -44.40 4.42 4.93
C ARG A 259 -44.63 5.35 6.14
N ALA A 260 -43.76 5.30 7.14
CA ALA A 260 -43.79 6.17 8.31
C ALA A 260 -43.03 7.50 8.12
N GLY A 261 -42.45 7.75 6.93
CA GLY A 261 -41.61 8.92 6.66
C GLY A 261 -40.11 8.66 6.90
N LEU A 262 -39.27 9.60 6.46
CA LEU A 262 -37.81 9.53 6.55
C LEU A 262 -37.23 10.15 7.83
N VAL A 263 -37.98 11.04 8.48
CA VAL A 263 -37.50 11.82 9.63
C VAL A 263 -37.91 11.11 10.92
N ALA A 264 -37.10 10.16 11.38
CA ALA A 264 -37.32 9.51 12.68
C ALA A 264 -36.68 10.30 13.83
N HIS A 265 -35.56 11.01 13.60
CA HIS A 265 -34.84 11.73 14.65
C HIS A 265 -34.20 13.00 14.09
N GLY A 266 -34.69 14.18 14.48
CA GLY A 266 -33.96 15.42 14.25
C GLY A 266 -32.60 15.36 14.95
N ALA A 267 -31.51 15.59 14.22
CA ALA A 267 -30.15 15.63 14.77
C ALA A 267 -30.00 16.58 15.99
N ARG A 268 -30.95 17.51 16.17
CA ARG A 268 -31.03 18.45 17.30
C ARG A 268 -31.56 17.86 18.61
N GLU A 269 -32.28 16.74 18.62
CA GLU A 269 -32.94 16.26 19.85
C GLU A 269 -32.06 15.39 20.75
N SER A 270 -31.02 14.76 20.19
CA SER A 270 -30.08 13.94 20.98
C SER A 270 -29.16 14.74 21.93
N GLY A 271 -29.19 16.08 21.85
CA GLY A 271 -28.38 16.97 22.69
C GLY A 271 -29.06 17.45 23.98
N ARG A 272 -30.37 17.26 24.17
CA ARG A 272 -31.11 17.90 25.29
C ARG A 272 -31.34 17.05 26.53
N ALA A 273 -31.08 15.73 26.49
CA ALA A 273 -31.41 14.84 27.60
C ALA A 273 -30.23 14.46 28.53
N ALA A 274 -29.04 15.04 28.37
CA ALA A 274 -27.88 14.69 29.20
C ALA A 274 -27.09 15.92 29.67
N ARG A 275 -27.67 16.68 30.61
CA ARG A 275 -27.03 17.21 31.85
C ARG A 275 -27.77 18.46 32.37
N VAL A 276 -28.76 18.24 33.23
CA VAL A 276 -29.18 19.22 34.27
C VAL A 276 -28.69 18.79 35.67
N ALA A 277 -27.88 17.73 35.78
CA ALA A 277 -27.28 17.33 37.06
C ALA A 277 -25.77 17.14 36.92
N ALA A 278 -25.02 18.21 37.20
CA ALA A 278 -23.69 18.16 37.80
C ALA A 278 -23.41 19.54 38.37
N HIS A 279 -23.76 19.71 39.63
CA HIS A 279 -23.27 20.80 40.46
C HIS A 279 -21.74 20.92 40.35
N SER A 280 -21.32 22.17 40.41
CA SER A 280 -19.99 22.64 40.76
C SER A 280 -19.30 21.71 41.77
N ASN A 281 -18.25 21.04 41.30
CA ASN A 281 -17.09 20.74 42.11
C ASN A 281 -15.90 20.92 41.17
N GLU A 282 -15.21 22.04 41.32
CA GLU A 282 -13.85 22.19 40.80
C GLU A 282 -12.99 21.09 41.42
N PRO A 283 -12.37 20.20 40.62
CA PRO A 283 -11.33 19.35 41.15
C PRO A 283 -10.06 20.19 41.28
N ASP A 284 -9.66 20.36 42.52
CA ASP A 284 -8.39 20.91 42.97
C ASP A 284 -7.24 20.31 42.13
N LEU A 285 -6.52 21.17 41.41
CA LEU A 285 -5.42 20.81 40.51
C LEU A 285 -4.14 20.60 41.31
N SER A 286 -4.11 19.55 42.13
CA SER A 286 -2.86 19.09 42.75
C SER A 286 -2.81 17.57 42.89
N ALA A 287 -2.54 16.87 41.79
CA ALA A 287 -2.06 15.49 41.85
C ALA A 287 -1.17 15.18 40.64
N GLY A 288 0.09 14.84 40.94
CA GLY A 288 1.14 14.56 39.97
C GLY A 288 0.75 13.50 38.95
N SER A 289 0.73 13.89 37.68
CA SER A 289 0.51 13.00 36.55
C SER A 289 1.19 13.63 35.34
N PHE A 290 1.96 12.83 34.60
CA PHE A 290 2.78 13.21 33.45
C PHE A 290 2.24 14.44 32.71
N ARG A 291 3.01 15.54 32.67
CA ARG A 291 2.64 16.80 32.02
C ARG A 291 2.51 16.62 30.50
N LEU A 292 1.41 16.00 30.06
CA LEU A 292 1.02 15.96 28.65
C LEU A 292 0.66 17.38 28.20
N SER A 293 1.10 17.76 27.01
CA SER A 293 0.71 19.04 26.43
C SER A 293 -0.82 19.09 26.22
N PRO A 294 -1.42 20.30 26.18
CA PRO A 294 -2.85 20.45 25.90
C PRO A 294 -3.29 19.76 24.61
N LEU A 295 -2.41 19.76 23.60
CA LEU A 295 -2.62 19.06 22.32
C LEU A 295 -2.69 17.55 22.52
N LYS A 296 -1.69 16.95 23.18
CA LYS A 296 -1.67 15.50 23.45
C LYS A 296 -2.86 15.07 24.31
N ARG A 297 -3.29 15.92 25.26
CA ARG A 297 -4.49 15.67 26.08
C ARG A 297 -5.77 15.70 25.25
N ARG A 298 -5.90 16.64 24.31
CA ARG A 298 -7.01 16.70 23.36
C ARG A 298 -7.07 15.43 22.51
N GLU A 299 -5.94 15.04 21.92
CA GLU A 299 -5.87 13.82 21.11
C GLU A 299 -6.22 12.58 21.93
N LEU A 300 -5.63 12.42 23.12
CA LEU A 300 -5.95 11.30 24.01
C LEU A 300 -7.44 11.27 24.41
N THR A 301 -8.03 12.44 24.66
CA THR A 301 -9.46 12.54 24.99
C THR A 301 -10.34 12.13 23.80
N LEU A 302 -9.94 12.47 22.58
CA LEU A 302 -10.63 12.03 21.36
C LEU A 302 -10.56 10.50 21.20
N LEU A 303 -9.36 9.93 21.36
CA LEU A 303 -9.13 8.48 21.27
C LEU A 303 -9.93 7.67 22.29
N THR A 304 -9.99 8.16 23.53
CA THR A 304 -10.65 7.46 24.64
C THR A 304 -12.17 7.62 24.62
N ARG A 305 -12.70 8.74 24.11
CA ARG A 305 -14.14 8.96 24.01
C ARG A 305 -14.77 8.29 22.79
N ASP A 306 -14.04 8.18 21.68
CA ASP A 306 -14.56 7.50 20.50
C ASP A 306 -14.35 5.98 20.60
N ARG A 307 -15.40 5.28 21.06
CA ARG A 307 -15.42 3.81 21.20
C ARG A 307 -15.06 3.09 19.91
N ARG A 308 -15.46 3.63 18.76
CA ARG A 308 -15.14 3.04 17.46
C ARG A 308 -13.64 3.11 17.22
N PHE A 309 -13.05 4.26 17.51
CA PHE A 309 -11.63 4.47 17.38
C PHE A 309 -10.86 3.50 18.29
N LEU A 310 -11.27 3.38 19.55
CA LEU A 310 -10.68 2.45 20.49
C LEU A 310 -10.77 0.99 19.99
N ALA A 311 -11.92 0.59 19.45
CA ALA A 311 -12.10 -0.76 18.90
C ALA A 311 -11.20 -1.02 17.67
N GLN A 312 -11.03 -0.06 16.77
CA GLN A 312 -10.18 -0.20 15.58
C GLN A 312 -8.68 -0.11 15.93
N PHE A 313 -8.32 0.79 16.84
CA PHE A 313 -6.95 1.04 17.26
C PHE A 313 -6.40 -0.06 18.17
N LEU A 314 -7.18 -0.53 19.14
CA LEU A 314 -6.75 -1.50 20.15
C LEU A 314 -7.35 -2.89 19.89
N GLY A 315 -8.67 -2.95 19.65
CA GLY A 315 -9.39 -4.21 19.52
C GLY A 315 -8.96 -5.03 18.30
N VAL A 316 -8.86 -4.41 17.11
CA VAL A 316 -8.50 -5.14 15.89
C VAL A 316 -7.07 -5.68 15.92
N PRO A 317 -6.02 -4.91 16.30
CA PRO A 317 -4.68 -5.45 16.49
C PRO A 317 -4.61 -6.61 17.48
N LEU A 318 -5.27 -6.49 18.64
CA LEU A 318 -5.31 -7.57 19.63
C LEU A 318 -6.03 -8.81 19.10
N LEU A 319 -7.12 -8.63 18.35
CA LEU A 319 -7.83 -9.74 17.71
C LEU A 319 -7.01 -10.35 16.57
N MET A 320 -6.29 -9.55 15.79
CA MET A 320 -5.38 -10.04 14.76
C MET A 320 -4.29 -10.90 15.36
N ILE A 321 -3.63 -10.43 16.42
CA ILE A 321 -2.61 -11.19 17.14
C ILE A 321 -3.25 -12.43 17.79
N GLY A 322 -4.31 -12.25 18.58
CA GLY A 322 -4.97 -13.30 19.35
C GLY A 322 -5.58 -14.41 18.48
N SER A 323 -6.21 -14.07 17.35
CA SER A 323 -6.71 -15.06 16.40
C SER A 323 -5.59 -15.90 15.82
N GLN A 324 -4.44 -15.30 15.51
CA GLN A 324 -3.28 -16.05 15.02
C GLN A 324 -2.69 -16.98 16.09
N PHE A 325 -2.71 -16.60 17.38
CA PHE A 325 -2.36 -17.52 18.46
C PHE A 325 -3.30 -18.73 18.56
N ILE A 326 -4.61 -18.53 18.35
CA ILE A 326 -5.63 -19.59 18.42
C ILE A 326 -5.57 -20.53 17.21
N PHE A 327 -5.45 -19.98 16.00
CA PHE A 327 -5.50 -20.75 14.76
C PHE A 327 -4.13 -21.30 14.32
N ASN A 328 -3.03 -20.75 14.84
CA ASN A 328 -1.67 -21.13 14.45
C ASN A 328 -0.80 -21.40 15.69
N ASN A 329 -1.00 -22.58 16.30
CA ASN A 329 -0.26 -23.04 17.48
C ASN A 329 1.27 -23.10 17.31
N HIS A 330 1.82 -23.00 16.09
CA HIS A 330 3.27 -22.94 15.86
C HIS A 330 3.78 -21.53 15.52
N LEU A 331 2.91 -20.52 15.41
CA LEU A 331 3.31 -19.17 15.05
C LEU A 331 4.34 -18.63 16.03
N VAL A 332 4.13 -18.83 17.33
CA VAL A 332 5.09 -18.45 18.38
C VAL A 332 6.44 -19.09 18.14
N GLY A 333 6.46 -20.40 17.90
CA GLY A 333 7.69 -21.14 17.62
C GLY A 333 8.35 -20.76 16.30
N ARG A 334 7.60 -20.24 15.32
CA ARG A 334 8.14 -19.71 14.06
C ARG A 334 8.71 -18.30 14.24
N LEU A 335 7.96 -17.40 14.88
CA LEU A 335 8.39 -16.04 15.20
C LEU A 335 9.61 -16.03 16.13
N ALA A 336 9.70 -16.99 17.06
CA ALA A 336 10.88 -17.17 17.92
C ALA A 336 12.11 -17.69 17.17
N ARG A 337 11.94 -18.28 15.98
CA ARG A 337 13.05 -18.80 15.14
C ARG A 337 13.43 -17.84 14.01
N GLU A 338 12.49 -17.03 13.53
CA GLU A 338 12.64 -16.14 12.39
C GLU A 338 12.58 -14.66 12.81
N PRO A 339 13.73 -14.00 13.09
CA PRO A 339 13.76 -12.61 13.56
C PRO A 339 13.14 -11.61 12.57
N GLY A 340 13.28 -11.85 11.26
CA GLY A 340 12.67 -11.01 10.22
C GLY A 340 11.14 -11.09 10.23
N ALA A 341 10.58 -12.28 10.45
CA ALA A 341 9.14 -12.47 10.57
C ALA A 341 8.58 -11.74 11.80
N LEU A 342 9.27 -11.83 12.94
CA LEU A 342 8.90 -11.09 14.15
C LEU A 342 8.93 -9.58 13.92
N ALA A 343 10.00 -9.05 13.30
CA ALA A 343 10.12 -7.63 13.01
C ALA A 343 9.05 -7.13 12.04
N SER A 344 8.78 -7.89 10.99
CA SER A 344 7.74 -7.58 10.02
C SER A 344 6.35 -7.54 10.66
N VAL A 345 5.99 -8.53 11.48
CA VAL A 345 4.71 -8.59 12.18
C VAL A 345 4.58 -7.46 13.19
N ALA A 346 5.59 -7.25 14.03
CA ALA A 346 5.62 -6.17 15.03
C ALA A 346 5.44 -4.80 14.38
N PHE A 347 6.17 -4.53 13.29
CA PHE A 347 6.02 -3.31 12.51
C PHE A 347 4.62 -3.17 11.89
N CYS A 348 4.09 -4.22 11.25
CA CYS A 348 2.77 -4.20 10.61
C CYS A 348 1.66 -3.84 11.60
N ILE A 349 1.71 -4.39 12.82
CA ILE A 349 0.72 -4.12 13.86
C ILE A 349 0.79 -2.64 14.29
N GLY A 350 2.00 -2.12 14.54
CA GLY A 350 2.18 -0.71 14.89
C GLY A 350 1.76 0.23 13.74
N ALA A 351 2.11 -0.11 12.51
CA ALA A 351 1.74 0.67 11.33
C ALA A 351 0.22 0.65 11.06
N TYR A 352 -0.46 -0.47 11.33
CA TYR A 352 -1.91 -0.58 11.31
C TYR A 352 -2.56 0.33 12.37
N ALA A 353 -1.96 0.40 13.57
CA ALA A 353 -2.42 1.32 14.60
C ALA A 353 -2.28 2.78 14.16
N LEU A 354 -1.21 3.15 13.45
CA LEU A 354 -0.99 4.51 12.91
C LEU A 354 -2.00 4.90 11.81
N ILE A 355 -2.39 4.00 10.91
CA ILE A 355 -3.37 4.33 9.86
C ILE A 355 -4.76 4.58 10.45
N HIS A 356 -5.18 3.75 11.41
CA HIS A 356 -6.45 3.94 12.10
C HIS A 356 -6.42 5.08 13.12
N SER A 357 -5.21 5.52 13.50
CA SER A 357 -5.03 6.67 14.39
C SER A 357 -4.66 7.98 13.71
N ALA A 358 -3.38 8.17 13.41
CA ALA A 358 -2.80 9.39 12.87
C ALA A 358 -3.44 9.81 11.54
N VAL A 359 -3.60 8.90 10.57
CA VAL A 359 -4.15 9.26 9.25
C VAL A 359 -5.63 9.64 9.38
N GLN A 360 -6.42 8.82 10.07
CA GLN A 360 -7.87 9.05 10.17
C GLN A 360 -8.21 10.32 10.94
N THR A 361 -7.52 10.61 12.05
CA THR A 361 -7.72 11.86 12.80
C THR A 361 -7.29 13.07 11.99
N SER A 362 -6.08 13.06 11.44
CA SER A 362 -5.53 14.20 10.71
C SER A 362 -6.34 14.55 9.46
N THR A 363 -6.88 13.55 8.76
CA THR A 363 -7.75 13.78 7.58
C THR A 363 -9.11 14.40 7.95
N VAL A 364 -9.67 14.06 9.11
CA VAL A 364 -10.92 14.67 9.62
C VAL A 364 -10.67 16.10 10.08
N GLU A 365 -9.55 16.33 10.75
CA GLU A 365 -9.19 17.66 11.24
C GLU A 365 -8.75 18.63 10.15
N GLN A 366 -8.45 18.15 8.94
CA GLN A 366 -7.95 18.97 7.83
C GLN A 366 -8.83 20.20 7.56
N GLY A 367 -10.16 20.05 7.61
CA GLY A 367 -11.11 21.16 7.42
C GLY A 367 -11.15 22.17 8.58
N ALA A 368 -10.54 21.84 9.72
CA ALA A 368 -10.44 22.67 10.90
C ALA A 368 -8.99 23.11 11.21
N LEU A 369 -8.01 22.72 10.38
CA LEU A 369 -6.59 23.07 10.60
C LEU A 369 -6.37 24.57 10.59
N TRP A 370 -7.20 25.33 9.88
CA TRP A 370 -7.14 26.78 9.87
C TRP A 370 -7.40 27.41 11.25
N LEU A 371 -8.14 26.74 12.14
CA LEU A 371 -8.33 27.21 13.53
C LEU A 371 -7.00 27.27 14.29
N LEU A 372 -6.01 26.47 13.89
CA LEU A 372 -4.69 26.47 14.51
C LEU A 372 -3.89 27.74 14.19
N TYR A 373 -4.31 28.56 13.20
CA TYR A 373 -3.71 29.87 12.97
C TYR A 373 -3.91 30.84 14.13
N THR A 374 -4.90 30.60 15.00
CA THR A 374 -5.18 31.45 16.16
C THR A 374 -4.25 31.16 17.35
N PHE A 375 -3.42 30.11 17.27
CA PHE A 375 -2.47 29.76 18.31
C PHE A 375 -1.07 30.29 17.98
N PRO A 376 -0.26 30.71 18.98
CA PRO A 376 1.09 31.24 18.77
C PRO A 376 2.13 30.14 18.49
N ARG A 377 1.80 29.17 17.64
CA ARG A 377 2.67 28.07 17.23
C ARG A 377 2.50 27.81 15.74
N SER A 378 3.59 27.45 15.06
CA SER A 378 3.49 27.05 13.66
C SER A 378 2.70 25.75 13.53
N ILE A 379 1.82 25.67 12.53
CA ILE A 379 1.01 24.47 12.26
C ILE A 379 1.92 23.24 12.11
N MET A 380 3.08 23.39 11.45
CA MET A 380 4.05 22.29 11.31
C MET A 380 4.61 21.79 12.65
N SER A 381 4.85 22.67 13.64
CA SER A 381 5.28 22.24 14.97
C SER A 381 4.20 21.45 15.70
N VAL A 382 2.93 21.83 15.51
CA VAL A 382 1.77 21.12 16.05
C VAL A 382 1.65 19.73 15.40
N GLN A 383 1.79 19.64 14.08
CA GLN A 383 1.75 18.35 13.38
C GLN A 383 2.90 17.43 13.77
N TRP A 384 4.11 17.97 13.97
CA TRP A 384 5.23 17.17 14.45
C TRP A 384 4.97 16.59 15.85
N GLU A 385 4.38 17.37 16.75
CA GLU A 385 3.99 16.91 18.07
C GLU A 385 2.90 15.82 18.02
N LYS A 386 1.99 15.89 17.05
CA LYS A 386 1.02 14.81 16.77
C LYS A 386 1.71 13.54 16.27
N ALA A 387 2.67 13.65 15.35
CA ALA A 387 3.42 12.48 14.87
C ALA A 387 4.11 11.75 16.03
N GLN A 388 4.74 12.50 16.94
CA GLN A 388 5.34 11.95 18.16
C GLN A 388 4.31 11.29 19.08
N PHE A 389 3.13 11.90 19.23
CA PHE A 389 2.05 11.34 20.04
C PHE A 389 1.54 10.00 19.49
N TYR A 390 1.24 9.93 18.20
CA TYR A 390 0.76 8.68 17.59
C TYR A 390 1.85 7.61 17.55
N LEU A 391 3.12 7.99 17.37
CA LEU A 391 4.24 7.06 17.54
C LEU A 391 4.26 6.49 18.97
N ALA A 392 4.16 7.33 20.00
CA ALA A 392 4.17 6.89 21.39
C ALA A 392 3.01 5.92 21.72
N ILE A 393 1.87 6.11 21.07
CA ILE A 393 0.70 5.25 21.19
C ILE A 393 0.82 3.96 20.36
N ALA A 394 1.56 3.97 19.25
CA ALA A 394 1.77 2.81 18.40
C ALA A 394 2.94 1.92 18.89
N LEU A 395 3.94 2.46 19.57
CA LEU A 395 5.12 1.72 20.08
C LEU A 395 4.81 0.55 21.03
N PRO A 396 3.79 0.60 21.91
CA PRO A 396 3.45 -0.53 22.78
C PRO A 396 3.12 -1.82 22.03
N PHE A 397 2.59 -1.76 20.80
CA PHE A 397 2.27 -2.95 20.03
C PHE A 397 3.51 -3.76 19.62
N PRO A 398 4.48 -3.23 18.86
CA PRO A 398 5.69 -3.97 18.53
C PRO A 398 6.46 -4.37 19.80
N VAL A 399 6.58 -3.48 20.79
CA VAL A 399 7.26 -3.78 22.06
C VAL A 399 6.60 -4.95 22.78
N GLY A 400 5.27 -4.97 22.88
CA GLY A 400 4.53 -6.07 23.50
C GLY A 400 4.72 -7.40 22.78
N VAL A 401 4.72 -7.40 21.44
CA VAL A 401 5.00 -8.59 20.63
C VAL A 401 6.44 -9.09 20.86
N TYR A 402 7.42 -8.19 20.93
CA TYR A 402 8.81 -8.54 21.24
C TYR A 402 8.98 -9.10 22.64
N LEU A 403 8.41 -8.43 23.66
CA LEU A 403 8.46 -8.90 25.06
C LEU A 403 7.77 -10.25 25.22
N GLY A 404 6.63 -10.47 24.55
CA GLY A 404 5.95 -11.77 24.52
C GLY A 404 6.82 -12.86 23.92
N CYS A 405 7.49 -12.60 22.80
CA CYS A 405 8.42 -13.56 22.20
C CYS A 405 9.66 -13.81 23.06
N LEU A 406 10.23 -12.78 23.68
CA LEU A 406 11.38 -12.91 24.60
C LEU A 406 11.03 -13.74 25.84
N ALA A 407 9.82 -13.56 26.39
CA ALA A 407 9.34 -14.35 27.52
C ALA A 407 9.19 -15.85 27.17
N LEU A 408 8.86 -16.16 25.91
CA LEU A 408 8.64 -17.52 25.42
C LEU A 408 9.92 -18.17 24.85
N SER A 409 10.93 -17.37 24.49
CA SER A 409 12.23 -17.84 24.00
C SER A 409 13.35 -16.90 24.47
N PRO A 410 13.97 -17.17 25.63
CA PRO A 410 14.95 -16.26 26.25
C PRO A 410 16.30 -16.19 25.52
N ALA A 411 16.53 -17.03 24.50
CA ALA A 411 17.70 -16.94 23.64
C ALA A 411 17.46 -15.89 22.54
N ALA A 412 17.82 -14.64 22.79
CA ALA A 412 17.71 -13.56 21.81
C ALA A 412 19.05 -13.33 21.08
N PRO A 413 19.26 -13.88 19.86
CA PRO A 413 20.45 -13.53 19.10
C PRO A 413 20.40 -12.05 18.69
N MET A 414 21.57 -11.43 18.49
CA MET A 414 21.75 -10.02 18.09
C MET A 414 20.82 -9.59 16.93
N ARG A 415 20.47 -10.52 16.03
CA ARG A 415 19.55 -10.30 14.91
C ARG A 415 18.14 -9.88 15.35
N PHE A 416 17.64 -10.33 16.50
CA PHE A 416 16.34 -9.91 17.04
C PHE A 416 16.36 -8.45 17.49
N VAL A 417 17.46 -8.03 18.15
CA VAL A 417 17.66 -6.65 18.58
C VAL A 417 17.75 -5.73 17.36
N VAL A 418 18.54 -6.10 16.35
CA VAL A 418 18.66 -5.35 15.11
C VAL A 418 17.30 -5.23 14.39
N GLY A 419 16.57 -6.34 14.23
CA GLY A 419 15.24 -6.32 13.63
C GLY A 419 14.25 -5.43 14.39
N SER A 420 14.32 -5.42 15.73
CA SER A 420 13.49 -4.54 16.57
C SER A 420 13.83 -3.07 16.40
N ALA A 421 15.11 -2.73 16.28
CA ALA A 421 15.55 -1.37 16.02
C ALA A 421 15.04 -0.90 14.65
N PHE A 422 15.15 -1.72 13.61
CA PHE A 422 14.60 -1.40 12.29
C PHE A 422 13.08 -1.24 12.32
N ALA A 423 12.35 -2.14 12.98
CA ALA A 423 10.89 -2.01 13.12
C ALA A 423 10.48 -0.70 13.82
N ILE A 424 11.19 -0.30 14.88
CA ILE A 424 10.94 0.96 15.61
C ILE A 424 11.27 2.17 14.74
N VAL A 425 12.44 2.21 14.10
CA VAL A 425 12.84 3.33 13.23
C VAL A 425 11.92 3.44 12.00
N GLY A 426 11.48 2.30 11.46
CA GLY A 426 10.40 2.22 10.48
C GLY A 426 9.14 2.88 11.01
N LEU A 427 8.65 2.49 12.20
CA LEU A 427 7.45 3.06 12.79
C LEU A 427 7.55 4.58 13.00
N MET A 428 8.72 5.08 13.41
CA MET A 428 9.01 6.52 13.49
C MET A 428 8.81 7.20 12.14
N THR A 429 9.39 6.63 11.08
CA THR A 429 9.28 7.13 9.71
C THR A 429 7.82 7.12 9.23
N TYR A 430 7.10 6.03 9.48
CA TYR A 430 5.70 5.88 9.08
C TYR A 430 4.74 6.78 9.87
N SER A 431 5.06 7.14 11.12
CA SER A 431 4.28 8.13 11.88
C SER A 431 4.33 9.53 11.23
N ALA A 432 5.50 9.93 10.72
CA ALA A 432 5.66 11.17 9.98
C ALA A 432 4.93 11.12 8.63
N ILE A 433 5.03 10.01 7.90
CA ILE A 433 4.28 9.78 6.65
C ILE A 433 2.77 9.87 6.91
N ALA A 434 2.27 9.23 7.96
CA ALA A 434 0.85 9.18 8.29
C ALA A 434 0.26 10.59 8.52
N VAL A 435 0.93 11.40 9.34
CA VAL A 435 0.50 12.79 9.61
C VAL A 435 0.63 13.66 8.36
N ALA A 436 1.73 13.54 7.61
CA ALA A 436 1.92 14.31 6.37
C ALA A 436 0.83 14.02 5.32
N LEU A 437 0.46 12.75 5.14
CA LEU A 437 -0.66 12.35 4.29
C LEU A 437 -1.98 12.94 4.78
N GLY A 438 -2.21 12.96 6.10
CA GLY A 438 -3.41 13.57 6.69
C GLY A 438 -3.56 15.07 6.42
N VAL A 439 -2.45 15.82 6.45
CA VAL A 439 -2.43 17.26 6.11
C VAL A 439 -2.66 17.49 4.61
N LEU A 440 -2.04 16.67 3.76
CA LEU A 440 -2.10 16.81 2.31
C LEU A 440 -3.47 16.52 1.74
N PHE A 441 -4.18 15.54 2.31
CA PHE A 441 -5.39 15.00 1.72
C PHE A 441 -6.59 15.20 2.64
N GLY A 442 -7.32 16.27 2.35
CA GLY A 442 -8.54 16.65 3.04
C GLY A 442 -9.75 15.77 2.71
N ALA A 443 -10.81 15.92 3.49
CA ALA A 443 -12.08 15.21 3.35
C ALA A 443 -12.87 15.51 2.05
N ASN A 444 -12.37 16.36 1.15
CA ASN A 444 -13.15 16.90 0.02
C ASN A 444 -13.56 15.86 -1.03
N SER A 445 -13.05 14.62 -1.00
CA SER A 445 -13.68 13.51 -1.73
C SER A 445 -13.49 12.15 -1.04
N ARG A 446 -14.57 11.35 -0.98
CA ARG A 446 -14.61 10.00 -0.41
C ARG A 446 -13.57 9.06 -1.05
N TRP A 447 -13.35 9.22 -2.35
CA TRP A 447 -12.35 8.47 -3.12
C TRP A 447 -10.92 8.80 -2.70
N SER A 448 -10.65 10.07 -2.37
CA SER A 448 -9.33 10.49 -1.89
C SER A 448 -9.00 9.82 -0.56
N ARG A 449 -9.91 9.81 0.43
CA ARG A 449 -9.61 9.26 1.77
C ARG A 449 -9.19 7.78 1.73
N SER A 450 -9.95 6.94 1.04
CA SER A 450 -9.63 5.51 0.92
C SER A 450 -8.32 5.28 0.15
N LEU A 451 -8.05 6.08 -0.88
CA LEU A 451 -6.83 5.97 -1.69
C LEU A 451 -5.55 6.16 -0.86
N HIS A 452 -5.50 7.15 0.02
CA HIS A 452 -4.30 7.41 0.83
C HIS A 452 -4.07 6.32 1.87
N SER A 453 -5.15 5.78 2.45
CA SER A 453 -5.08 4.61 3.31
C SER A 453 -4.49 3.40 2.58
N TYR A 454 -4.91 3.14 1.34
CA TYR A 454 -4.30 2.07 0.52
C TYR A 454 -2.85 2.35 0.16
N LEU A 455 -2.50 3.58 -0.22
CA LEU A 455 -1.12 3.96 -0.53
C LEU A 455 -0.22 3.77 0.68
N TYR A 456 -0.67 4.20 1.86
CA TYR A 456 0.03 3.99 3.11
C TYR A 456 0.25 2.50 3.39
N MET A 457 -0.80 1.67 3.28
CA MET A 457 -0.68 0.22 3.50
C MET A 457 0.22 -0.46 2.47
N LEU A 458 0.23 0.00 1.22
CA LEU A 458 1.15 -0.50 0.20
C LEU A 458 2.61 -0.22 0.59
N LEU A 459 2.91 1.00 1.04
CA LEU A 459 4.24 1.36 1.52
C LEU A 459 4.64 0.50 2.73
N VAL A 460 3.72 0.36 3.70
CA VAL A 460 3.90 -0.53 4.86
C VAL A 460 4.25 -1.95 4.40
N GLY A 461 3.57 -2.47 3.39
CA GLY A 461 3.85 -3.79 2.80
C GLY A 461 5.27 -3.91 2.25
N PHE A 462 5.77 -2.91 1.51
CA PHE A 462 7.16 -2.92 1.00
C PHE A 462 8.19 -2.90 2.13
N TYR A 463 7.97 -2.09 3.16
CA TYR A 463 8.87 -2.06 4.32
C TYR A 463 8.82 -3.34 5.13
N ALA A 464 7.61 -3.88 5.36
CA ALA A 464 7.41 -5.15 6.04
C ALA A 464 8.07 -6.33 5.30
N TYR A 465 8.05 -6.32 3.97
CA TYR A 465 8.77 -7.30 3.15
C TYR A 465 10.29 -7.17 3.31
N ALA A 466 10.82 -5.93 3.34
CA ALA A 466 12.24 -5.71 3.60
C ALA A 466 12.66 -6.26 4.97
N LEU A 467 11.88 -5.99 6.04
CA LEU A 467 12.10 -6.57 7.37
C LEU A 467 12.00 -8.10 7.38
N TYR A 468 11.04 -8.66 6.64
CA TYR A 468 10.86 -10.11 6.56
C TYR A 468 12.11 -10.81 5.98
N SER A 469 12.79 -10.16 5.03
CA SER A 469 14.00 -10.72 4.43
C SER A 469 15.19 -10.89 5.38
N ALA A 470 15.19 -10.20 6.54
CA ALA A 470 16.28 -10.24 7.55
C ALA A 470 17.68 -9.97 6.97
N ASP A 471 17.71 -9.21 5.88
CA ASP A 471 18.86 -8.90 5.05
C ASP A 471 19.13 -7.40 5.13
N TRP A 472 20.19 -7.02 5.83
CA TRP A 472 20.53 -5.61 6.04
C TRP A 472 20.70 -4.83 4.73
N HIS A 473 21.14 -5.52 3.66
CA HIS A 473 21.31 -4.97 2.33
C HIS A 473 19.98 -4.68 1.60
N ARG A 474 18.83 -5.12 2.13
CA ARG A 474 17.48 -4.74 1.66
C ARG A 474 16.79 -3.81 2.65
N GLU A 475 17.00 -4.02 3.95
CA GLU A 475 16.41 -3.22 5.03
C GLU A 475 16.91 -1.78 5.04
N VAL A 476 18.24 -1.57 4.99
CA VAL A 476 18.85 -0.23 5.01
C VAL A 476 18.42 0.61 3.81
N PRO A 477 18.46 0.09 2.56
CA PRO A 477 17.94 0.80 1.40
C PRO A 477 16.48 1.20 1.53
N MET A 478 15.64 0.25 1.93
CA MET A 478 14.21 0.51 2.06
C MET A 478 13.93 1.57 3.13
N LEU A 479 14.64 1.51 4.27
CA LEU A 479 14.53 2.53 5.31
C LEU A 479 14.95 3.91 4.79
N ALA A 480 16.06 4.01 4.07
CA ALA A 480 16.53 5.27 3.51
C ALA A 480 15.53 5.87 2.50
N LEU A 481 14.97 5.03 1.63
CA LEU A 481 13.95 5.43 0.65
C LEU A 481 12.65 5.88 1.32
N CYS A 482 12.16 5.13 2.32
CA CYS A 482 11.00 5.52 3.12
C CYS A 482 11.25 6.83 3.89
N GLY A 483 12.45 7.02 4.44
CA GLY A 483 12.85 8.26 5.10
C GLY A 483 12.86 9.46 4.13
N ALA A 484 13.42 9.29 2.93
CA ALA A 484 13.38 10.31 1.90
C ALA A 484 11.94 10.64 1.46
N LEU A 485 11.09 9.63 1.33
CA LEU A 485 9.67 9.81 1.05
C LEU A 485 8.96 10.57 2.18
N ALA A 486 9.26 10.26 3.45
CA ALA A 486 8.71 10.97 4.59
C ALA A 486 9.06 12.47 4.55
N VAL A 487 10.33 12.80 4.29
CA VAL A 487 10.78 14.19 4.11
C VAL A 487 10.07 14.85 2.93
N ALA A 488 9.94 14.15 1.80
CA ALA A 488 9.27 14.66 0.61
C ALA A 488 7.79 14.98 0.84
N LEU A 489 7.07 14.09 1.54
CA LEU A 489 5.68 14.30 1.92
C LEU A 489 5.54 15.45 2.92
N TRP A 490 6.47 15.56 3.87
CA TRP A 490 6.50 16.66 4.83
C TRP A 490 6.73 18.02 4.15
N GLN A 491 7.62 18.09 3.16
CA GLN A 491 7.81 19.28 2.34
C GLN A 491 6.51 19.70 1.63
N LYS A 492 5.84 18.75 0.96
CA LYS A 492 4.56 19.04 0.29
C LYS A 492 3.48 19.48 1.29
N ALA A 493 3.40 18.84 2.46
CA ALA A 493 2.46 19.23 3.50
C ALA A 493 2.73 20.66 3.98
N SER A 494 4.00 21.01 4.22
CA SER A 494 4.42 22.35 4.62
C SER A 494 4.12 23.40 3.56
N ASP A 495 4.31 23.09 2.27
CA ASP A 495 4.01 24.02 1.17
C ASP A 495 2.51 24.33 1.08
N LYS A 496 1.64 23.38 1.45
CA LYS A 496 0.18 23.55 1.40
C LYS A 496 -0.36 24.40 2.55
N VAL A 497 0.31 24.40 3.70
CA VAL A 497 -0.20 25.04 4.94
C VAL A 497 -0.64 26.49 4.72
N PRO A 498 0.19 27.39 4.14
CA PRO A 498 -0.20 28.79 3.95
C PRO A 498 -1.47 29.01 3.11
N TYR A 499 -1.85 28.01 2.32
CA TYR A 499 -2.99 28.04 1.40
C TYR A 499 -4.24 27.36 1.98
N LEU A 500 -4.24 26.98 3.26
CA LEU A 500 -5.39 26.30 3.88
C LEU A 500 -6.66 27.17 3.98
N LEU A 501 -6.53 28.50 4.00
CA LEU A 501 -7.65 29.44 4.11
C LEU A 501 -8.31 29.77 2.77
N ASP A 502 -7.63 29.52 1.65
CA ASP A 502 -8.10 29.84 0.31
C ASP A 502 -8.21 28.55 -0.51
N SER A 503 -9.44 28.10 -0.73
CA SER A 503 -9.73 26.87 -1.48
C SER A 503 -9.37 26.95 -2.96
N SER A 504 -9.20 28.17 -3.49
CA SER A 504 -8.87 28.43 -4.89
C SER A 504 -7.36 28.63 -5.14
N ALA A 505 -6.61 28.98 -4.09
CA ALA A 505 -5.17 29.16 -4.18
C ALA A 505 -4.40 27.85 -3.95
N ALA A 506 -3.33 27.68 -4.72
CA ALA A 506 -2.43 26.52 -4.63
C ALA A 506 -0.97 26.99 -4.51
N PRO A 507 -0.12 26.22 -3.83
CA PRO A 507 1.30 26.54 -3.77
C PRO A 507 1.91 26.59 -5.18
N PRO A 508 2.79 27.56 -5.47
CA PRO A 508 3.46 27.63 -6.77
C PRO A 508 4.31 26.37 -6.97
N SER A 509 4.33 25.85 -8.21
CA SER A 509 5.13 24.69 -8.55
C SER A 509 6.62 24.98 -8.34
N ARG A 510 7.28 24.17 -7.50
CA ARG A 510 8.72 24.26 -7.20
C ARG A 510 9.28 22.84 -7.14
N VAL A 511 10.53 22.66 -7.60
CA VAL A 511 11.22 21.37 -7.48
C VAL A 511 11.28 20.97 -6.00
N ALA A 512 10.78 19.79 -5.69
CA ALA A 512 10.76 19.19 -4.35
C ALA A 512 11.52 17.87 -4.35
N LEU A 513 11.85 17.35 -3.16
CA LEU A 513 12.46 16.02 -3.03
C LEU A 513 11.58 14.93 -3.67
N ALA A 514 10.25 15.09 -3.60
CA ALA A 514 9.30 14.21 -4.25
C ALA A 514 9.54 14.07 -5.75
N ASP A 515 9.90 15.15 -6.44
CA ASP A 515 10.11 15.13 -7.90
C ASP A 515 11.37 14.33 -8.25
N GLY A 516 12.41 14.40 -7.40
CA GLY A 516 13.60 13.56 -7.53
C GLY A 516 13.33 12.09 -7.29
N LEU A 517 12.54 11.75 -6.27
CA LEU A 517 12.15 10.36 -5.99
C LEU A 517 11.25 9.80 -7.10
N ILE A 518 10.34 10.62 -7.64
CA ILE A 518 9.50 10.26 -8.80
C ILE A 518 10.38 10.02 -10.03
N ALA A 519 11.33 10.92 -10.32
CA ALA A 519 12.24 10.77 -11.45
C ALA A 519 13.07 9.48 -11.33
N ALA A 520 13.63 9.18 -10.16
CA ALA A 520 14.36 7.94 -9.91
C ALA A 520 13.46 6.70 -10.12
N THR A 521 12.23 6.73 -9.62
CA THR A 521 11.27 5.63 -9.77
C THR A 521 10.91 5.41 -11.23
N ILE A 522 10.57 6.48 -11.97
CA ILE A 522 10.27 6.43 -13.40
C ILE A 522 11.46 5.86 -14.17
N PHE A 523 12.67 6.32 -13.87
CA PHE A 523 13.89 5.85 -14.50
C PHE A 523 14.07 4.33 -14.37
N PHE A 524 13.97 3.78 -13.16
CA PHE A 524 14.10 2.34 -12.93
C PHE A 524 12.94 1.52 -13.52
N VAL A 525 11.70 2.00 -13.41
CA VAL A 525 10.53 1.33 -13.99
C VAL A 525 10.64 1.28 -15.51
N PHE A 526 11.02 2.39 -16.15
CA PHE A 526 11.22 2.43 -17.59
C PHE A 526 12.41 1.59 -18.03
N GLN A 527 13.47 1.51 -17.25
CA GLN A 527 14.58 0.61 -17.55
C GLN A 527 14.11 -0.85 -17.54
N PHE A 528 13.34 -1.26 -16.53
CA PHE A 528 12.77 -2.60 -16.46
C PHE A 528 11.86 -2.89 -17.66
N VAL A 529 10.92 -1.98 -17.96
CA VAL A 529 9.99 -2.13 -19.09
C VAL A 529 10.73 -2.15 -20.43
N ALA A 530 11.68 -1.24 -20.65
CA ALA A 530 12.45 -1.15 -21.88
C ALA A 530 13.26 -2.43 -22.11
N VAL A 531 13.95 -2.95 -21.10
CA VAL A 531 14.70 -4.20 -21.23
C VAL A 531 13.77 -5.37 -21.57
N HIS A 532 12.57 -5.45 -21.00
CA HIS A 532 11.59 -6.50 -21.31
C HIS A 532 11.02 -6.37 -22.73
N LEU A 533 10.69 -5.15 -23.18
CA LEU A 533 10.19 -4.91 -24.53
C LEU A 533 11.27 -5.19 -25.59
N LEU A 534 12.51 -4.76 -25.33
CA LEU A 534 13.64 -4.96 -26.24
C LEU A 534 14.01 -6.44 -26.43
N ARG A 535 13.62 -7.35 -25.53
CA ARG A 535 13.79 -8.81 -25.75
C ARG A 535 13.09 -9.29 -27.03
N LYS A 536 12.00 -8.63 -27.44
CA LYS A 536 11.24 -8.98 -28.65
C LYS A 536 11.91 -8.50 -29.94
N PHE A 537 12.77 -7.49 -29.89
CA PHE A 537 13.33 -6.81 -31.06
C PHE A 537 14.84 -6.96 -31.21
N VAL A 538 15.56 -7.15 -30.09
CA VAL A 538 17.02 -7.30 -30.06
C VAL A 538 17.35 -8.71 -29.57
N HIS A 539 17.60 -9.61 -30.52
CA HIS A 539 17.95 -11.00 -30.27
C HIS A 539 19.46 -11.15 -30.04
N GLY A 540 19.87 -12.10 -29.18
CA GLY A 540 21.28 -12.50 -29.01
C GLY A 540 22.14 -11.69 -28.02
N ASP A 541 22.06 -10.35 -27.98
CA ASP A 541 22.94 -9.53 -27.12
C ASP A 541 22.22 -8.90 -25.91
N SER A 542 22.46 -9.46 -24.72
CA SER A 542 21.90 -8.93 -23.47
C SER A 542 22.51 -7.57 -23.09
N THR A 543 23.74 -7.27 -23.51
CA THR A 543 24.44 -6.04 -23.13
C THR A 543 23.85 -4.85 -23.86
N SER A 544 23.69 -4.94 -25.19
CA SER A 544 23.05 -3.88 -25.98
C SER A 544 21.64 -3.56 -25.49
N ARG A 545 20.86 -4.56 -25.06
CA ARG A 545 19.53 -4.33 -24.47
C ARG A 545 19.58 -3.52 -23.17
N VAL A 546 20.55 -3.80 -22.30
CA VAL A 546 20.73 -3.04 -21.04
C VAL A 546 21.18 -1.62 -21.33
N VAL A 547 22.14 -1.44 -22.24
CA VAL A 547 22.67 -0.13 -22.64
C VAL A 547 21.58 0.74 -23.26
N LEU A 548 20.87 0.22 -24.27
CA LEU A 548 19.76 0.92 -24.91
C LEU A 548 18.62 1.17 -23.91
N GLY A 549 18.28 0.18 -23.09
CA GLY A 549 17.24 0.30 -22.07
C GLY A 549 17.53 1.44 -21.10
N TYR A 550 18.77 1.57 -20.64
CA TYR A 550 19.22 2.63 -19.73
C TYR A 550 19.22 4.01 -20.41
N VAL A 551 19.75 4.13 -21.63
CA VAL A 551 19.78 5.42 -22.35
C VAL A 551 18.37 5.89 -22.69
N CYS A 552 17.51 5.00 -23.18
CA CYS A 552 16.11 5.31 -23.50
C CYS A 552 15.32 5.69 -22.24
N SER A 553 15.47 4.95 -21.13
CA SER A 553 14.79 5.28 -19.87
C SER A 553 15.27 6.61 -19.31
N GLY A 554 16.58 6.89 -19.37
CA GLY A 554 17.19 8.15 -18.95
C GLY A 554 16.68 9.32 -19.77
N ALA A 555 16.74 9.22 -21.10
CA ALA A 555 16.28 10.26 -22.01
C ALA A 555 14.77 10.55 -21.85
N LEU A 556 13.95 9.50 -21.74
CA LEU A 556 12.52 9.64 -21.52
C LEU A 556 12.20 10.27 -20.17
N THR A 557 12.88 9.83 -19.10
CA THR A 557 12.72 10.43 -17.76
C THR A 557 13.11 11.91 -17.78
N PHE A 558 14.25 12.25 -18.36
CA PHE A 558 14.70 13.63 -18.50
C PHE A 558 13.69 14.48 -19.28
N ALA A 559 13.22 13.99 -20.43
CA ALA A 559 12.24 14.69 -21.27
C ALA A 559 10.90 14.90 -20.54
N LEU A 560 10.38 13.87 -19.86
CA LEU A 560 9.14 13.98 -19.09
C LEU A 560 9.26 14.96 -17.93
N MET A 561 10.35 14.90 -17.15
CA MET A 561 10.57 15.82 -16.04
C MET A 561 10.74 17.26 -16.54
N ARG A 562 11.52 17.50 -17.60
CA ARG A 562 11.70 18.84 -18.17
C ARG A 562 10.41 19.37 -18.80
N GLY A 563 9.65 18.52 -19.51
CA GLY A 563 8.37 18.87 -20.12
C GLY A 563 7.31 19.22 -19.08
N THR A 564 7.19 18.42 -18.02
CA THR A 564 6.26 18.70 -16.90
C THR A 564 6.64 19.97 -16.16
N PHE A 565 7.93 20.20 -15.89
CA PHE A 565 8.38 21.46 -15.26
C PHE A 565 8.13 22.68 -16.14
N ALA A 566 8.27 22.57 -17.46
CA ALA A 566 7.92 23.65 -18.38
C ALA A 566 6.40 23.92 -18.39
N ALA A 567 5.59 22.86 -18.48
CA ALA A 567 4.13 22.97 -18.49
C ALA A 567 3.57 23.58 -17.18
N LEU A 568 4.14 23.19 -16.03
CA LEU A 568 3.76 23.69 -14.71
C LEU A 568 4.47 24.99 -14.32
N LYS A 569 5.33 25.54 -15.20
CA LYS A 569 6.18 26.73 -14.93
C LYS A 569 6.91 26.62 -13.58
N THR A 570 7.46 25.44 -13.31
CA THR A 570 8.10 25.10 -12.05
C THR A 570 9.31 25.99 -11.79
N ARG A 571 9.45 26.50 -10.56
CA ARG A 571 10.63 27.27 -10.13
C ARG A 571 11.72 26.35 -9.58
N GLY A 572 12.98 26.78 -9.69
CA GLY A 572 14.12 26.04 -9.17
C GLY A 572 14.54 24.83 -10.01
N VAL A 573 14.15 24.81 -11.30
CA VAL A 573 14.57 23.76 -12.22
C VAL A 573 16.09 23.81 -12.40
N PRO A 574 16.81 22.69 -12.27
CA PRO A 574 18.27 22.68 -12.34
C PRO A 574 18.75 23.12 -13.72
N ARG A 575 19.80 23.95 -13.72
CA ARG A 575 20.46 24.45 -14.92
C ARG A 575 21.61 23.53 -15.30
N ILE A 576 21.70 23.17 -16.58
CA ILE A 576 22.82 22.37 -17.08
C ILE A 576 24.09 23.22 -17.10
N LEU A 577 24.04 24.34 -17.81
CA LEU A 577 25.11 25.32 -17.95
C LEU A 577 24.86 26.53 -17.03
N GLY A 578 25.94 27.18 -16.61
CA GLY A 578 25.90 28.44 -15.84
C GLY A 578 26.78 29.52 -16.44
N ALA A 579 27.02 30.57 -15.65
CA ALA A 579 27.74 31.76 -16.09
C ALA A 579 29.25 31.53 -16.25
N ASP A 580 29.86 30.70 -15.39
CA ASP A 580 31.31 30.42 -15.39
C ASP A 580 31.59 28.93 -15.61
N ASN A 581 31.27 28.44 -16.81
CA ASN A 581 31.40 27.02 -17.14
C ASN A 581 32.87 26.55 -17.10
N ALA A 582 33.84 27.39 -17.45
CA ALA A 582 35.25 27.02 -17.45
C ALA A 582 35.75 26.66 -16.04
N ARG A 583 35.44 27.48 -15.02
CA ARG A 583 35.80 27.15 -13.64
C ARG A 583 34.98 25.97 -13.10
N SER A 584 33.72 25.82 -13.52
CA SER A 584 32.90 24.66 -13.17
C SER A 584 33.49 23.35 -13.71
N VAL A 585 33.98 23.35 -14.95
CA VAL A 585 34.69 22.21 -15.57
C VAL A 585 35.95 21.88 -14.79
N GLY A 586 36.82 22.87 -14.55
CA GLY A 586 38.09 22.65 -13.82
C GLY A 586 37.88 22.14 -12.39
N THR A 587 36.92 22.71 -11.66
CA THR A 587 36.59 22.24 -10.30
C THR A 587 35.98 20.84 -10.33
N GLY A 588 35.10 20.56 -11.30
CA GLY A 588 34.47 19.26 -11.48
C GLY A 588 35.50 18.15 -11.70
N VAL A 589 36.44 18.35 -12.63
CA VAL A 589 37.54 17.42 -12.91
C VAL A 589 38.46 17.25 -11.70
N ALA A 590 38.86 18.34 -11.03
CA ALA A 590 39.74 18.26 -9.86
C ALA A 590 39.14 17.45 -8.71
N VAL A 591 37.87 17.69 -8.38
CA VAL A 591 37.15 16.88 -7.37
C VAL A 591 36.94 15.46 -7.85
N GLY A 592 36.68 15.25 -9.14
CA GLY A 592 36.57 13.94 -9.75
C GLY A 592 37.83 13.10 -9.58
N LEU A 593 39.00 13.68 -9.81
CA LEU A 593 40.31 13.04 -9.58
C LEU A 593 40.53 12.69 -8.11
N LEU A 594 40.17 13.59 -7.18
CA LEU A 594 40.25 13.33 -5.74
C LEU A 594 39.34 12.18 -5.30
N CYS A 595 38.09 12.16 -5.77
CA CYS A 595 37.19 11.03 -5.51
C CYS A 595 37.72 9.74 -6.16
N ALA A 596 38.29 9.84 -7.36
CA ALA A 596 38.84 8.69 -8.08
C ALA A 596 40.02 8.08 -7.35
N SER A 597 40.92 8.88 -6.77
CA SER A 597 42.04 8.36 -5.97
C SER A 597 41.55 7.57 -4.75
N VAL A 598 40.46 8.00 -4.12
CA VAL A 598 39.82 7.24 -3.03
C VAL A 598 39.22 5.93 -3.55
N GLY A 599 38.53 5.97 -4.71
CA GLY A 599 37.96 4.77 -5.34
C GLY A 599 39.02 3.75 -5.77
N VAL A 600 40.13 4.20 -6.35
CA VAL A 600 41.27 3.36 -6.73
C VAL A 600 41.95 2.77 -5.49
N CYS A 601 42.17 3.57 -4.45
CA CYS A 601 42.69 3.08 -3.17
C CYS A 601 41.80 1.98 -2.57
N TYR A 602 40.48 2.18 -2.60
CA TYR A 602 39.51 1.18 -2.17
C TYR A 602 39.61 -0.12 -2.99
N LEU A 603 39.66 -0.03 -4.32
CA LEU A 603 39.80 -1.21 -5.19
C LEU A 603 41.13 -1.94 -4.97
N TRP A 604 42.22 -1.18 -4.77
CA TRP A 604 43.53 -1.75 -4.46
C TRP A 604 43.52 -2.50 -3.13
N LEU A 605 42.96 -1.91 -2.06
CA LEU A 605 42.79 -2.57 -0.77
C LEU A 605 41.89 -3.81 -0.87
N ALA A 606 40.77 -3.70 -1.58
CA ALA A 606 39.86 -4.83 -1.78
C ALA A 606 40.54 -5.98 -2.54
N GLY A 607 41.41 -5.67 -3.51
CA GLY A 607 42.22 -6.66 -4.21
C GLY A 607 43.27 -7.30 -3.31
N HIS A 608 43.97 -6.51 -2.50
CA HIS A 608 44.97 -7.00 -1.56
C HIS A 608 44.39 -7.97 -0.53
N TYR A 609 43.19 -7.71 -0.02
CA TYR A 609 42.51 -8.58 0.96
C TYR A 609 41.62 -9.66 0.34
N GLY A 610 41.61 -9.81 -0.99
CA GLY A 610 40.81 -10.83 -1.67
C GLY A 610 39.28 -10.64 -1.55
N VAL A 611 38.83 -9.39 -1.34
CA VAL A 611 37.41 -9.02 -1.18
C VAL A 611 36.79 -8.57 -2.52
N LEU A 612 37.56 -8.57 -3.60
CA LEU A 612 37.06 -8.25 -4.93
C LEU A 612 35.92 -9.22 -5.33
N PRO A 613 34.79 -8.71 -5.84
CA PRO A 613 33.73 -9.58 -6.35
C PRO A 613 34.24 -10.42 -7.52
N ASP A 614 33.65 -11.60 -7.73
CA ASP A 614 34.05 -12.51 -8.79
C ASP A 614 33.91 -11.82 -10.17
N THR A 615 35.06 -11.44 -10.75
CA THR A 615 35.12 -10.72 -12.01
C THR A 615 35.08 -11.65 -13.23
N THR A 616 34.96 -12.97 -13.03
CA THR A 616 34.85 -13.94 -14.13
C THR A 616 33.70 -13.61 -15.07
N GLN A 617 32.58 -13.09 -14.57
CA GLN A 617 31.44 -12.70 -15.40
C GLN A 617 31.76 -11.50 -16.31
N GLN A 618 32.55 -10.52 -15.83
CA GLN A 618 33.00 -9.38 -16.63
C GLN A 618 34.09 -9.76 -17.64
N ARG A 619 35.00 -10.68 -17.28
CA ARG A 619 36.03 -11.22 -18.19
C ARG A 619 35.43 -12.01 -19.37
N ARG A 620 34.26 -12.61 -19.18
CA ARG A 620 33.52 -13.36 -20.22
C ARG A 620 32.78 -12.47 -21.22
N LEU A 621 32.69 -11.15 -20.99
CA LEU A 621 32.02 -10.23 -21.93
C LEU A 621 32.89 -9.98 -23.18
N PRO A 622 32.29 -9.98 -24.39
CA PRO A 622 33.04 -9.67 -25.61
C PRO A 622 33.60 -8.24 -25.55
N PRO A 623 34.73 -7.94 -26.21
CA PRO A 623 35.37 -6.62 -26.16
C PRO A 623 34.43 -5.45 -26.46
N GLN A 624 33.58 -5.60 -27.47
CA GLN A 624 32.57 -4.61 -27.85
C GLN A 624 31.54 -4.32 -26.73
N ALA A 625 31.13 -5.33 -25.98
CA ALA A 625 30.22 -5.18 -24.84
C ALA A 625 30.90 -4.42 -23.68
N ARG A 626 32.18 -4.70 -23.43
CA ARG A 626 32.98 -3.97 -22.41
C ARG A 626 33.13 -2.49 -22.76
N VAL A 627 33.41 -2.17 -24.03
CA VAL A 627 33.48 -0.79 -24.51
C VAL A 627 32.12 -0.10 -24.38
N ALA A 628 31.03 -0.75 -24.80
CA ALA A 628 29.68 -0.18 -24.73
C ALA A 628 29.25 0.14 -23.28
N ILE A 629 29.48 -0.78 -22.33
CA ILE A 629 29.19 -0.55 -20.91
C ILE A 629 30.08 0.56 -20.35
N SER A 630 31.36 0.60 -20.73
CA SER A 630 32.29 1.64 -20.26
C SER A 630 31.86 3.03 -20.76
N LEU A 631 31.49 3.17 -22.03
CA LEU A 631 30.99 4.42 -22.58
C LEU A 631 29.67 4.85 -21.92
N LEU A 632 28.75 3.92 -21.68
CA LEU A 632 27.53 4.22 -20.92
C LEU A 632 27.87 4.73 -19.52
N ALA A 633 28.73 4.02 -18.78
CA ALA A 633 29.08 4.36 -17.41
C ALA A 633 29.84 5.68 -17.33
N VAL A 634 30.69 6.02 -18.31
CA VAL A 634 31.47 7.26 -18.31
C VAL A 634 30.65 8.45 -18.81
N LEU A 635 29.71 8.27 -19.74
CA LEU A 635 29.02 9.39 -20.40
C LEU A 635 27.54 9.47 -20.04
N ALA A 636 26.77 8.41 -20.33
CA ALA A 636 25.31 8.45 -20.18
C ALA A 636 24.88 8.44 -18.71
N ALA A 637 25.52 7.61 -17.87
CA ALA A 637 25.17 7.50 -16.46
C ALA A 637 25.36 8.82 -15.70
N PRO A 638 26.52 9.51 -15.77
CA PRO A 638 26.70 10.82 -15.14
C PRO A 638 25.66 11.86 -15.58
N PHE A 639 25.25 11.86 -16.85
CA PHE A 639 24.27 12.83 -17.33
C PHE A 639 22.90 12.63 -16.67
N PHE A 640 22.37 11.40 -16.68
CA PHE A 640 21.04 11.12 -16.14
C PHE A 640 21.04 11.07 -14.61
N GLU A 641 22.06 10.46 -14.00
CA GLU A 641 22.14 10.31 -12.55
C GLU A 641 22.37 11.65 -11.86
N GLU A 642 23.27 12.52 -12.36
CA GLU A 642 23.49 13.82 -11.72
C GLU A 642 22.27 14.75 -11.88
N PHE A 643 21.52 14.64 -12.98
CA PHE A 643 20.22 15.31 -13.10
C PHE A 643 19.25 14.89 -11.99
N ILE A 644 19.09 13.57 -11.77
CA ILE A 644 18.16 13.03 -10.76
C ILE A 644 18.68 13.32 -9.34
N PHE A 645 19.91 12.92 -9.03
CA PHE A 645 20.42 12.94 -7.66
C PHE A 645 20.87 14.32 -7.19
N ARG A 646 21.45 15.15 -8.06
CA ARG A 646 22.00 16.47 -7.66
C ARG A 646 21.03 17.58 -8.03
N GLY A 647 20.51 17.53 -9.25
CA GLY A 647 19.51 18.46 -9.73
C GLY A 647 18.21 18.41 -8.92
N LEU A 648 17.65 17.21 -8.73
CA LEU A 648 16.32 17.06 -8.11
C LEU A 648 16.36 16.62 -6.65
N ILE A 649 17.06 15.53 -6.30
CA ILE A 649 17.07 15.00 -4.93
C ILE A 649 17.82 15.94 -3.98
N PHE A 650 19.09 16.25 -4.26
CA PHE A 650 19.87 17.20 -3.43
C PHE A 650 19.23 18.58 -3.42
N GLY A 651 18.88 19.14 -4.60
CA GLY A 651 18.18 20.42 -4.71
C GLY A 651 16.87 20.45 -3.91
N GLY A 652 16.10 19.37 -3.96
CA GLY A 652 14.89 19.17 -3.16
C GLY A 652 15.18 19.10 -1.65
N MET A 653 16.21 18.36 -1.22
CA MET A 653 16.60 18.28 0.19
C MET A 653 17.06 19.64 0.75
N ARG A 654 17.75 20.46 -0.05
CA ARG A 654 18.23 21.79 0.37
C ARG A 654 17.12 22.76 0.76
N ARG A 655 15.86 22.48 0.39
CA ARG A 655 14.69 23.27 0.79
C ARG A 655 14.33 23.13 2.27
N SER A 656 14.62 21.98 2.88
CA SER A 656 14.24 21.67 4.27
C SER A 656 15.40 21.26 5.16
N LEU A 657 16.55 20.91 4.58
CA LEU A 657 17.72 20.44 5.29
C LEU A 657 18.92 21.38 5.05
N GLY A 658 19.78 21.50 6.06
CA GLY A 658 21.07 22.18 5.92
C GLY A 658 21.98 21.50 4.90
N ARG A 659 22.98 22.23 4.39
CA ARG A 659 23.98 21.75 3.43
C ARG A 659 24.55 20.36 3.74
N PRO A 660 25.09 20.08 4.94
CA PRO A 660 25.70 18.77 5.22
C PRO A 660 24.67 17.64 5.19
N ALA A 661 23.49 17.84 5.79
CA ALA A 661 22.43 16.84 5.79
C ALA A 661 21.89 16.54 4.37
N SER A 662 21.77 17.56 3.51
CA SER A 662 21.39 17.35 2.10
C SER A 662 22.46 16.61 1.31
N ALA A 663 23.75 16.95 1.51
CA ALA A 663 24.85 16.28 0.82
C ALA A 663 24.92 14.81 1.21
N LEU A 664 24.97 14.52 2.53
CA LEU A 664 24.99 13.16 3.05
C LEU A 664 23.75 12.36 2.65
N GLY A 665 22.55 12.95 2.74
CA GLY A 665 21.30 12.30 2.37
C GLY A 665 21.24 11.93 0.88
N SER A 666 21.59 12.86 -0.01
CA SER A 666 21.61 12.61 -1.45
C SER A 666 22.69 11.62 -1.87
N ALA A 667 23.87 11.66 -1.23
CA ALA A 667 24.95 10.71 -1.45
C ALA A 667 24.60 9.31 -0.97
N ALA A 668 23.92 9.18 0.18
CA ALA A 668 23.44 7.91 0.69
C ALA A 668 22.42 7.29 -0.27
N LEU A 669 21.40 8.05 -0.70
CA LEU A 669 20.41 7.58 -1.67
C LEU A 669 21.05 7.16 -3.00
N PHE A 670 22.07 7.89 -3.44
CA PHE A 670 22.85 7.54 -4.63
C PHE A 670 23.60 6.22 -4.44
N ALA A 671 24.39 6.06 -3.37
CA ALA A 671 25.17 4.86 -3.13
C ALA A 671 24.32 3.60 -2.91
N ILE A 672 23.17 3.74 -2.23
CA ILE A 672 22.29 2.65 -1.83
C ILE A 672 21.59 1.94 -3.00
N VAL A 673 21.35 2.64 -4.12
CA VAL A 673 20.73 2.03 -5.31
C VAL A 673 21.73 1.26 -6.19
N HIS A 674 23.01 1.27 -5.81
CA HIS A 674 24.09 0.60 -6.53
C HIS A 674 24.48 -0.74 -5.87
N PRO A 675 25.27 -1.60 -6.56
CA PRO A 675 25.79 -2.82 -5.97
C PRO A 675 26.54 -2.56 -4.66
N LEU A 676 26.36 -3.47 -3.70
CA LEU A 676 26.84 -3.31 -2.34
C LEU A 676 28.36 -3.04 -2.25
N PHE A 677 29.14 -3.70 -3.10
CA PHE A 677 30.59 -3.54 -3.17
C PHE A 677 31.03 -2.10 -3.53
N SER A 678 30.18 -1.35 -4.24
CA SER A 678 30.48 0.02 -4.68
C SER A 678 29.94 1.09 -3.73
N LEU A 679 29.27 0.71 -2.64
CA LEU A 679 28.57 1.64 -1.75
C LEU A 679 29.49 2.72 -1.17
N ALA A 680 30.60 2.32 -0.53
CA ALA A 680 31.53 3.25 0.11
C ALA A 680 32.16 4.26 -0.86
N PRO A 681 32.77 3.85 -1.99
CA PRO A 681 33.40 4.80 -2.90
C PRO A 681 32.36 5.67 -3.65
N LEU A 682 31.18 5.14 -3.98
CA LEU A 682 30.10 5.94 -4.58
C LEU A 682 29.47 6.94 -3.59
N PHE A 683 29.46 6.63 -2.29
CA PHE A 683 29.06 7.58 -1.26
C PHE A 683 30.01 8.78 -1.21
N VAL A 684 31.33 8.55 -1.27
CA VAL A 684 32.34 9.61 -1.35
C VAL A 684 32.17 10.45 -2.62
N LEU A 685 31.98 9.80 -3.77
CA LEU A 685 31.66 10.48 -5.03
C LEU A 685 30.40 11.35 -4.87
N GLY A 686 29.34 10.81 -4.27
CA GLY A 686 28.09 11.52 -4.04
C GLY A 686 28.27 12.79 -3.20
N ILE A 687 29.11 12.74 -2.16
CA ILE A 687 29.46 13.92 -1.35
C ILE A 687 30.21 14.94 -2.19
N GLY A 688 31.23 14.51 -2.95
CA GLY A 688 32.01 15.38 -3.83
C GLY A 688 31.14 16.08 -4.88
N ALA A 689 30.28 15.32 -5.57
CA ALA A 689 29.34 15.84 -6.56
C ALA A 689 28.34 16.82 -5.93
N ALA A 690 27.78 16.51 -4.74
CA ALA A 690 26.89 17.42 -4.02
C ALA A 690 27.61 18.72 -3.61
N TRP A 691 28.86 18.63 -3.14
CA TRP A 691 29.67 19.80 -2.79
C TRP A 691 29.91 20.70 -4.01
N VAL A 692 30.37 20.14 -5.13
CA VAL A 692 30.62 20.92 -6.35
C VAL A 692 29.33 21.56 -6.86
N TYR A 693 28.20 20.83 -6.84
CA TYR A 693 26.90 21.36 -7.26
C TYR A 693 26.42 22.52 -6.38
N ASP A 694 26.55 22.44 -5.04
CA ASP A 694 26.14 23.52 -4.12
C ASP A 694 26.97 24.80 -4.33
N HIS A 695 28.24 24.68 -4.74
CA HIS A 695 29.11 25.84 -4.97
C HIS A 695 28.95 26.43 -6.38
N LYS A 696 28.78 25.59 -7.40
CA LYS A 696 28.73 26.02 -8.81
C LYS A 696 27.32 26.33 -9.31
N GLN A 697 26.28 25.76 -8.70
CA GLN A 697 24.88 25.92 -9.11
C GLN A 697 24.63 25.53 -10.59
N THR A 698 25.38 24.55 -11.10
CA THR A 698 25.30 24.01 -12.47
C THR A 698 25.46 22.50 -12.46
N LEU A 699 24.74 21.77 -13.31
CA LEU A 699 24.88 20.30 -13.41
C LEU A 699 26.15 19.84 -14.14
N VAL A 700 26.73 20.64 -15.04
CA VAL A 700 27.96 20.24 -15.73
C VAL A 700 29.11 19.95 -14.77
N ALA A 701 29.20 20.69 -13.66
CA ALA A 701 30.26 20.51 -12.68
C ALA A 701 30.23 19.12 -12.00
N PRO A 702 29.12 18.67 -11.36
CA PRO A 702 29.02 17.31 -10.82
C PRO A 702 29.00 16.22 -11.91
N MET A 703 28.44 16.49 -13.10
CA MET A 703 28.54 15.55 -14.25
C MET A 703 29.99 15.25 -14.56
N LEU A 704 30.85 16.26 -14.65
CA LEU A 704 32.27 16.06 -14.93
C LEU A 704 33.02 15.42 -13.76
N THR A 705 32.68 15.75 -12.50
CA THR A 705 33.19 15.00 -11.34
C THR A 705 32.93 13.50 -11.48
N HIS A 706 31.71 13.13 -11.87
CA HIS A 706 31.30 11.74 -12.03
C HIS A 706 31.91 11.10 -13.28
N VAL A 707 31.96 11.79 -14.43
CA VAL A 707 32.65 11.33 -15.65
C VAL A 707 34.12 11.02 -15.36
N THR A 708 34.83 11.95 -14.72
CA THR A 708 36.25 11.77 -14.37
C THR A 708 36.45 10.61 -13.40
N TYR A 709 35.60 10.51 -12.37
CA TYR A 709 35.65 9.37 -11.45
C TYR A 709 35.45 8.03 -12.16
N ASN A 710 34.39 7.90 -12.96
CA ASN A 710 34.08 6.64 -13.65
C ASN A 710 35.18 6.29 -14.65
N ALA A 711 35.71 7.26 -15.41
CA ALA A 711 36.78 7.02 -16.37
C ALA A 711 38.02 6.42 -15.68
N VAL A 712 38.49 7.04 -14.59
CA VAL A 712 39.68 6.57 -13.86
C VAL A 712 39.44 5.19 -13.23
N VAL A 713 38.31 5.01 -12.53
CA VAL A 713 38.01 3.76 -11.82
C VAL A 713 37.80 2.59 -12.80
N ILE A 714 37.14 2.82 -13.93
CA ILE A 714 36.95 1.80 -14.97
C ILE A 714 38.27 1.48 -15.65
N CYS A 715 39.10 2.46 -16.00
CA CYS A 715 40.44 2.23 -16.55
C CYS A 715 41.31 1.38 -15.61
N TYR A 716 41.31 1.70 -14.32
CA TYR A 716 42.03 0.92 -13.31
C TYR A 716 41.47 -0.51 -13.18
N SER A 717 40.14 -0.65 -13.18
CA SER A 717 39.49 -1.97 -13.13
C SER A 717 39.85 -2.82 -14.35
N LEU A 718 39.86 -2.24 -15.55
CA LEU A 718 40.27 -2.94 -16.77
C LEU A 718 41.74 -3.38 -16.73
N PHE A 719 42.62 -2.56 -16.16
CA PHE A 719 44.04 -2.88 -15.98
C PHE A 719 44.26 -4.07 -15.02
N ILE A 720 43.52 -4.16 -13.92
CA ILE A 720 43.60 -5.32 -13.00
C ILE A 720 42.99 -6.59 -13.63
N LEU A 721 42.06 -6.43 -14.58
CA LEU A 721 41.37 -7.55 -15.22
C LEU A 721 42.18 -8.19 -16.35
N THR A 722 43.13 -7.48 -16.95
CA THR A 722 44.09 -8.01 -17.91
C THR A 722 45.22 -8.73 -17.17
N PRO A 723 45.45 -10.04 -17.41
CA PRO A 723 46.54 -10.79 -16.77
C PRO A 723 47.92 -10.26 -17.15
#